data_AF-A0A9P6K1Z6-F1
#
_entry.id   AF-A0A9P6K1Z6-F1
#
_cell.length_a   1.000
_cell.length_b   1.000
_cell.length_c   1.000
_cell.angle_alpha   90.00
_cell.angle_beta   90.00
_cell.angle_gamma   90.00
#
_symmetry.space_group_name_H-M   'P 1'
#
loop_
_entity.id
_entity.type
_entity.pdbx_description
1 polymer ?
#
loop_
_entity_poly.entity_id
_entity_poly.type
_entity_poly.pdbx_seq_one_letter_code
_entity_poly.pdbx_strand_id
1 'polypeptide(L)'
;MAEDLTLLCLIDGQSTSDVFSVEINPKKTVDGLKTFIRNKNLNKFRNVDANELTLWQVSIPDIDDDETPLSSTRKRHRPLTLTDAIEDAGLAEIAMVDDGFSLSRLDNKQRVVLLDFLGQKVNRSETFHSISNTAQEWRRAFIEDKGKLLAPPGTKLPVALSTTVQPLQDTKKEDDTKKKDTTTLSAPSGTKLPIVGTNSLYVREIYKVLHDTILSKFEGKRTCTGDEVPNHVAVAGTSRIGESAKNERTRTGDEPPKQIVVTGTSGIGKSAFLVYFAIRLLAESDDDNPPIIIFHTKLSEKCYVFGGRSTVRSGNIDVFRPFLNLHDTWYFVDSSPYPVLNQAKTVIAYSSKTLYSEAPEFKYVDIEVAWRYYMPPWSLEELEACRTSVEGYSMVSFELMDELYSKIGGMPRYVLERPMKELNHRPRDLDGAKTKALYRLEQTLKTVDSSITLLQQLFPQGKDDLDSSDSLVHRWPTDDHRTARLEWASAYVAEKIIGSLTRDAWDDVMKNLIGVSDGGASGILFKAYVLRAFREGGHTFELKDLETGESARLEIPQNPKIVHFDKITQTLPGTLFIPKVCNYACVHLLLAPRDLFQITVSENRPIKGLPLKNLITSLREASWIPPDDLRLIFVVPSCVYANFKKQNYLDSDGRVYVKVPQEFQHVKQYALKIDMESAVAGRSLGLQTPLQ
;
A
#
# COMPACT_ATOMS: atom_id res chain seq x y z
N MET A 1 -21.00 -8.68 -54.49
CA MET A 1 -21.86 -7.77 -53.71
C MET A 1 -21.67 -8.15 -52.25
N ALA A 2 -21.37 -7.20 -51.37
CA ALA A 2 -21.20 -7.51 -49.94
C ALA A 2 -22.58 -7.50 -49.29
N GLU A 3 -22.98 -8.59 -48.64
CA GLU A 3 -24.24 -8.67 -47.90
C GLU A 3 -24.22 -7.68 -46.73
N ASP A 4 -25.31 -6.93 -46.56
CA ASP A 4 -25.46 -6.00 -45.45
C ASP A 4 -25.69 -6.78 -44.14
N LEU A 5 -25.07 -6.31 -43.05
CA LEU A 5 -25.12 -6.94 -41.73
C LEU A 5 -26.34 -6.41 -40.98
N THR A 6 -27.24 -7.31 -40.58
CA THR A 6 -28.36 -6.98 -39.68
C THR A 6 -27.91 -7.11 -38.23
N LEU A 7 -27.98 -6.00 -37.47
CA LEU A 7 -27.71 -5.95 -36.04
C LEU A 7 -29.01 -5.71 -35.27
N LEU A 8 -29.21 -6.49 -34.21
CA LEU A 8 -30.28 -6.26 -33.24
C LEU A 8 -29.76 -5.35 -32.12
N CYS A 9 -30.48 -4.26 -31.86
CA CYS A 9 -30.10 -3.24 -30.90
C CYS A 9 -31.14 -3.19 -29.76
N LEU A 10 -30.65 -3.28 -28.52
CA LEU A 10 -31.42 -3.04 -27.30
C LEU A 10 -30.88 -1.79 -26.61
N ILE A 11 -31.77 -0.91 -26.13
CA ILE A 11 -31.39 0.24 -25.31
C ILE A 11 -31.28 -0.22 -23.86
N ASP A 12 -30.18 0.11 -23.19
CA ASP A 12 -29.95 -0.23 -21.79
C ASP A 12 -31.10 0.25 -20.90
N GLY A 13 -31.59 -0.62 -20.01
CA GLY A 13 -32.78 -0.41 -19.18
C GLY A 13 -34.14 -0.65 -19.87
N GLN A 14 -34.17 -1.11 -21.14
CA GLN A 14 -35.42 -1.49 -21.82
C GLN A 14 -35.63 -3.01 -21.89
N SER A 15 -36.89 -3.42 -22.09
CA SER A 15 -37.29 -4.82 -22.26
C SER A 15 -36.75 -5.40 -23.56
N THR A 16 -36.44 -6.70 -23.59
CA THR A 16 -36.03 -7.42 -24.81
C THR A 16 -37.12 -7.44 -25.89
N SER A 17 -38.37 -7.15 -25.53
CA SER A 17 -39.47 -6.93 -26.48
C SER A 17 -39.34 -5.63 -27.29
N ASP A 18 -38.50 -4.68 -26.85
CA ASP A 18 -38.30 -3.37 -27.50
C ASP A 18 -37.06 -3.37 -28.43
N VAL A 19 -36.49 -4.54 -28.73
CA VAL A 19 -35.35 -4.68 -29.64
C VAL A 19 -35.72 -4.21 -31.04
N PHE A 20 -34.82 -3.48 -31.68
CA PHE A 20 -34.98 -3.02 -33.06
C PHE A 20 -33.77 -3.38 -33.92
N SER A 21 -33.99 -3.61 -35.21
CA SER A 21 -32.92 -3.97 -36.15
C SER A 21 -32.35 -2.76 -36.89
N VAL A 22 -31.05 -2.81 -37.14
CA VAL A 22 -30.31 -1.88 -37.99
C VAL A 22 -29.53 -2.67 -39.02
N GLU A 23 -29.74 -2.36 -40.29
CA GLU A 23 -28.95 -2.92 -41.39
C GLU A 23 -27.79 -1.97 -41.71
N ILE A 24 -26.57 -2.52 -41.73
CA ILE A 24 -25.38 -1.73 -42.00
C ILE A 24 -24.41 -2.51 -42.88
N ASN A 25 -23.80 -1.81 -43.84
CA ASN A 25 -22.75 -2.42 -44.62
C ASN A 25 -21.53 -2.74 -43.71
N PRO A 26 -20.98 -3.98 -43.74
CA PRO A 26 -19.86 -4.39 -42.87
C PRO A 26 -18.60 -3.53 -43.01
N LYS A 27 -18.46 -2.76 -44.10
CA LYS A 27 -17.31 -1.87 -44.34
C LYS A 27 -17.46 -0.48 -43.70
N LYS A 28 -18.58 -0.18 -43.05
CA LYS A 28 -18.80 1.10 -42.37
C LYS A 28 -18.14 1.11 -40.99
N THR A 29 -17.68 2.28 -40.56
CA THR A 29 -17.06 2.48 -39.25
C THR A 29 -18.11 2.48 -38.12
N VAL A 30 -17.63 2.36 -36.88
CA VAL A 30 -18.47 2.43 -35.68
C VAL A 30 -19.22 3.76 -35.58
N ASP A 31 -18.63 4.88 -36.01
CA ASP A 31 -19.32 6.18 -36.05
C ASP A 31 -20.50 6.18 -37.04
N GLY A 32 -20.32 5.48 -38.18
CA GLY A 32 -21.40 5.22 -39.12
C GLY A 32 -22.53 4.43 -38.45
N LEU A 33 -22.19 3.37 -37.70
CA LEU A 33 -23.16 2.57 -36.96
C LEU A 33 -23.93 3.39 -35.91
N LYS A 34 -23.24 4.21 -35.11
CA LYS A 34 -23.89 5.10 -34.14
C LYS A 34 -24.86 6.07 -34.80
N THR A 35 -24.49 6.62 -35.96
CA THR A 35 -25.35 7.50 -36.75
C THR A 35 -26.60 6.76 -37.23
N PHE A 36 -26.45 5.53 -37.73
CA PHE A 36 -27.58 4.70 -38.16
C PHE A 36 -28.53 4.35 -36.99
N ILE A 37 -27.98 3.95 -35.83
CA ILE A 37 -28.77 3.62 -34.63
C ILE A 37 -29.59 4.83 -34.16
N ARG A 38 -28.97 6.02 -34.08
CA ARG A 38 -29.66 7.26 -33.70
C ARG A 38 -30.82 7.57 -34.65
N ASN A 39 -30.56 7.53 -35.96
CA ASN A 39 -31.56 7.88 -36.97
C ASN A 39 -32.72 6.87 -37.02
N LYS A 40 -32.46 5.59 -36.72
CA LYS A 40 -33.50 4.54 -36.68
C LYS A 40 -34.47 4.75 -35.51
N ASN A 41 -34.03 5.34 -34.40
CA ASN A 41 -34.85 5.59 -33.22
C ASN A 41 -34.75 7.05 -32.71
N LEU A 42 -35.03 7.99 -33.62
CA LEU A 42 -34.95 9.44 -33.40
C LEU A 42 -35.76 9.94 -32.19
N ASN A 43 -36.87 9.28 -31.87
CA ASN A 43 -37.72 9.67 -30.74
C ASN A 43 -37.03 9.42 -29.39
N LYS A 44 -36.27 8.33 -29.26
CA LYS A 44 -35.54 7.98 -28.02
C LYS A 44 -34.22 8.72 -27.91
N PHE A 45 -33.56 9.03 -29.03
CA PHE A 45 -32.26 9.70 -29.06
C PHE A 45 -32.32 11.18 -29.46
N ARG A 46 -33.49 11.83 -29.32
CA ARG A 46 -33.76 13.19 -29.81
C ARG A 46 -32.76 14.24 -29.30
N ASN A 47 -32.27 14.08 -28.07
CA ASN A 47 -31.35 15.00 -27.40
C ASN A 47 -29.93 14.41 -27.19
N VAL A 48 -29.64 13.26 -27.81
CA VAL A 48 -28.33 12.60 -27.68
C VAL A 48 -27.65 12.65 -29.04
N ASP A 49 -26.43 13.18 -29.08
CA ASP A 49 -25.65 13.16 -30.32
C ASP A 49 -25.10 11.76 -30.60
N ALA A 50 -25.04 11.39 -31.89
CA ALA A 50 -24.64 10.05 -32.30
C ALA A 50 -23.28 9.64 -31.71
N ASN A 51 -22.34 10.57 -31.59
CA ASN A 51 -21.00 10.32 -31.07
C ASN A 51 -20.99 9.96 -29.57
N GLU A 52 -22.01 10.41 -28.82
CA GLU A 52 -22.17 10.15 -27.38
C GLU A 52 -22.78 8.77 -27.09
N LEU A 53 -23.29 8.07 -28.11
CA LEU A 53 -23.79 6.71 -27.94
C LEU A 53 -22.63 5.77 -27.58
N THR A 54 -22.76 5.10 -26.44
CA THR A 54 -21.85 4.02 -26.04
C THR A 54 -22.46 2.69 -26.48
N LEU A 55 -21.74 1.95 -27.34
CA LEU A 55 -22.20 0.67 -27.86
C LEU A 55 -21.47 -0.46 -27.16
N TRP A 56 -22.23 -1.47 -26.71
CA TRP A 56 -21.71 -2.69 -26.10
C TRP A 56 -22.16 -3.87 -26.95
N GLN A 57 -21.27 -4.83 -27.17
CA GLN A 57 -21.68 -6.12 -27.73
C GLN A 57 -22.24 -6.96 -26.59
N VAL A 58 -23.52 -7.30 -26.68
CA VAL A 58 -24.23 -8.08 -25.64
C VAL A 58 -24.78 -9.35 -26.28
N SER A 59 -24.63 -10.49 -25.61
CA SER A 59 -25.26 -11.75 -26.00
C SER A 59 -26.56 -11.90 -25.21
N ILE A 60 -27.68 -11.54 -25.84
CA ILE A 60 -29.02 -11.65 -25.23
C ILE A 60 -29.66 -12.95 -25.72
N PRO A 61 -30.02 -13.90 -24.84
CA PRO A 61 -30.67 -15.14 -25.24
C PRO A 61 -32.13 -14.90 -25.64
N ASP A 62 -32.54 -15.36 -26.83
CA ASP A 62 -33.95 -15.41 -27.25
C ASP A 62 -34.73 -16.35 -26.32
N ILE A 63 -35.78 -15.82 -25.70
CA ILE A 63 -36.80 -16.62 -25.02
C ILE A 63 -38.07 -16.41 -25.83
N ASP A 64 -38.46 -17.42 -26.60
CA ASP A 64 -39.83 -17.59 -27.07
C ASP A 64 -40.27 -19.04 -26.85
N ASP A 65 -41.53 -19.14 -26.43
CA ASP A 65 -42.28 -20.33 -26.03
C ASP A 65 -42.66 -21.26 -27.21
N ASP A 66 -43.01 -22.49 -26.82
CA ASP A 66 -43.74 -23.56 -27.53
C ASP A 66 -43.02 -24.71 -28.29
N GLU A 67 -43.16 -25.89 -27.66
CA GLU A 67 -43.58 -27.22 -28.15
C GLU A 67 -42.72 -28.10 -29.09
N THR A 68 -41.90 -28.97 -28.46
CA THR A 68 -41.64 -30.42 -28.72
C THR A 68 -40.96 -30.90 -30.04
N PRO A 69 -40.48 -32.17 -30.15
CA PRO A 69 -39.14 -32.57 -29.68
C PRO A 69 -38.32 -33.27 -30.79
N LEU A 70 -37.10 -32.81 -31.12
CA LEU A 70 -36.20 -33.58 -31.99
C LEU A 70 -34.74 -33.52 -31.54
N SER A 71 -34.19 -34.72 -31.38
CA SER A 71 -32.83 -35.03 -30.98
C SER A 71 -31.77 -34.45 -31.92
N SER A 72 -30.86 -33.63 -31.39
CA SER A 72 -29.43 -33.75 -31.69
C SER A 72 -28.62 -32.88 -30.73
N THR A 73 -27.49 -33.43 -30.32
CA THR A 73 -26.55 -32.93 -29.31
C THR A 73 -25.99 -31.54 -29.65
N ARG A 74 -26.63 -30.48 -29.14
CA ARG A 74 -25.97 -29.24 -28.70
C ARG A 74 -26.75 -28.69 -27.51
N LYS A 75 -26.31 -29.03 -26.29
CA LYS A 75 -26.85 -28.45 -25.04
C LYS A 75 -26.71 -26.92 -25.13
N ARG A 76 -27.84 -26.21 -25.32
CA ARG A 76 -27.96 -24.76 -25.14
C ARG A 76 -27.41 -24.43 -23.73
N HIS A 77 -26.43 -23.54 -23.63
CA HIS A 77 -25.78 -23.19 -22.36
C HIS A 77 -26.74 -22.42 -21.44
N ARG A 78 -27.41 -23.16 -20.55
CA ARG A 78 -27.95 -22.60 -19.30
C ARG A 78 -26.75 -22.32 -18.38
N PRO A 79 -26.71 -21.19 -17.64
CA PRO A 79 -25.72 -21.03 -16.57
C PRO A 79 -25.95 -22.15 -15.55
N LEU A 80 -24.97 -23.03 -15.35
CA LEU A 80 -25.05 -24.08 -14.34
C LEU A 80 -25.24 -23.44 -12.97
N THR A 81 -26.34 -23.79 -12.30
CA THR A 81 -26.52 -23.48 -10.89
C THR A 81 -25.54 -24.30 -10.04
N LEU A 82 -25.37 -23.95 -8.77
CA LEU A 82 -24.55 -24.75 -7.84
C LEU A 82 -25.03 -26.21 -7.79
N THR A 83 -26.35 -26.40 -7.78
CA THR A 83 -27.00 -27.71 -7.81
C THR A 83 -26.61 -28.49 -9.06
N ASP A 84 -26.77 -27.88 -10.24
CA ASP A 84 -26.41 -28.53 -11.52
C ASP A 84 -24.93 -28.92 -11.53
N ALA A 85 -24.04 -28.05 -11.01
CA ALA A 85 -22.62 -28.32 -10.96
C ALA A 85 -22.26 -29.47 -10.00
N ILE A 86 -22.95 -29.59 -8.86
CA ILE A 86 -22.74 -30.68 -7.89
C ILE A 86 -23.20 -32.02 -8.49
N GLU A 87 -24.35 -32.02 -9.17
CA GLU A 87 -24.87 -33.20 -9.86
C GLU A 87 -23.96 -33.62 -11.01
N ASP A 88 -23.56 -32.68 -11.88
CA ASP A 88 -22.66 -32.95 -13.01
C ASP A 88 -21.26 -33.38 -12.58
N ALA A 89 -20.79 -32.92 -11.40
CA ALA A 89 -19.54 -33.37 -10.80
C ALA A 89 -19.66 -34.76 -10.14
N GLY A 90 -20.86 -35.33 -10.04
CA GLY A 90 -21.12 -36.61 -9.36
C GLY A 90 -20.94 -36.53 -7.84
N LEU A 91 -21.11 -35.35 -7.25
CA LEU A 91 -20.86 -35.08 -5.82
C LEU A 91 -22.15 -34.96 -5.00
N ALA A 92 -23.31 -35.17 -5.62
CA ALA A 92 -24.62 -35.00 -4.98
C ALA A 92 -24.75 -35.81 -3.68
N GLU A 93 -24.46 -37.11 -3.71
CA GLU A 93 -24.59 -37.99 -2.52
C GLU A 93 -23.77 -37.52 -1.31
N ILE A 94 -22.61 -36.91 -1.57
CA ILE A 94 -21.69 -36.42 -0.52
C ILE A 94 -22.15 -35.06 -0.01
N ALA A 95 -22.61 -34.19 -0.91
CA ALA A 95 -22.99 -32.82 -0.62
C ALA A 95 -24.38 -32.68 0.03
N MET A 96 -25.25 -33.68 -0.05
CA MET A 96 -26.61 -33.63 0.52
C MET A 96 -26.60 -33.43 2.04
N VAL A 97 -27.36 -32.44 2.50
CA VAL A 97 -27.70 -32.19 3.90
C VAL A 97 -29.17 -31.77 3.97
N ASP A 98 -29.97 -32.51 4.74
CA ASP A 98 -31.41 -32.34 4.81
C ASP A 98 -32.06 -32.35 3.40
N ASP A 99 -32.63 -31.22 2.96
CA ASP A 99 -33.30 -31.03 1.67
C ASP A 99 -32.48 -30.16 0.68
N GLY A 100 -31.16 -30.08 0.83
CA GLY A 100 -30.30 -29.28 -0.05
C GLY A 100 -28.83 -29.69 -0.09
N PHE A 101 -28.03 -28.97 -0.88
CA PHE A 101 -26.60 -29.22 -1.02
C PHE A 101 -25.76 -28.26 -0.17
N SER A 102 -24.74 -28.79 0.52
CA SER A 102 -23.79 -28.01 1.33
C SER A 102 -22.34 -28.31 0.96
N LEU A 103 -21.61 -27.28 0.53
CA LEU A 103 -20.18 -27.38 0.21
C LEU A 103 -19.29 -27.73 1.41
N SER A 104 -19.79 -27.52 2.63
CA SER A 104 -19.08 -27.85 3.86
C SER A 104 -18.81 -29.36 4.01
N ARG A 105 -19.61 -30.20 3.35
CA ARG A 105 -19.46 -31.67 3.34
C ARG A 105 -18.37 -32.15 2.38
N LEU A 106 -18.05 -31.35 1.37
CA LEU A 106 -17.02 -31.66 0.41
C LEU A 106 -15.65 -31.32 0.97
N ASP A 107 -14.67 -32.19 0.76
CA ASP A 107 -13.26 -31.83 0.99
C ASP A 107 -12.76 -30.88 -0.11
N ASN A 108 -11.55 -30.34 0.07
CA ASN A 108 -11.03 -29.38 -0.91
C ASN A 108 -10.72 -29.99 -2.27
N LYS A 109 -10.38 -31.28 -2.39
CA LYS A 109 -10.19 -31.91 -3.71
C LYS A 109 -11.51 -31.98 -4.47
N GLN A 110 -12.58 -32.37 -3.78
CA GLN A 110 -13.93 -32.42 -4.34
C GLN A 110 -14.41 -31.02 -4.75
N ARG A 111 -14.15 -30.00 -3.91
CA ARG A 111 -14.44 -28.60 -4.25
C ARG A 111 -13.65 -28.11 -5.47
N VAL A 112 -12.39 -28.54 -5.64
CA VAL A 112 -11.61 -28.23 -6.86
C VAL A 112 -12.24 -28.86 -8.10
N VAL A 113 -12.70 -30.12 -8.02
CA VAL A 113 -13.43 -30.78 -9.13
C VAL A 113 -14.71 -30.01 -9.46
N LEU A 114 -15.46 -29.57 -8.45
CA LEU A 114 -16.69 -28.79 -8.64
C LEU A 114 -16.43 -27.47 -9.40
N LEU A 115 -15.28 -26.82 -9.19
CA LEU A 115 -14.93 -25.58 -9.90
C LEU A 115 -14.82 -25.75 -11.42
N ASP A 116 -14.57 -26.96 -11.94
CA ASP A 116 -14.53 -27.16 -13.40
C ASP A 116 -15.88 -26.92 -14.08
N PHE A 117 -16.97 -27.08 -13.31
CA PHE A 117 -18.36 -26.89 -13.71
C PHE A 117 -18.90 -25.49 -13.37
N LEU A 118 -18.17 -24.69 -12.58
CA LEU A 118 -18.57 -23.35 -12.15
C LEU A 118 -17.75 -22.23 -12.80
N GLY A 119 -18.42 -21.13 -13.12
CA GLY A 119 -17.82 -19.97 -13.78
C GLY A 119 -17.25 -20.29 -15.17
N GLN A 120 -16.39 -19.43 -15.69
CA GLN A 120 -15.74 -19.57 -16.99
C GLN A 120 -14.29 -19.98 -16.84
N LYS A 121 -13.82 -20.86 -17.73
CA LYS A 121 -12.41 -21.23 -17.80
C LYS A 121 -11.57 -20.02 -18.21
N VAL A 122 -10.52 -19.74 -17.44
CA VAL A 122 -9.61 -18.62 -17.71
C VAL A 122 -8.63 -19.02 -18.81
N ASN A 123 -8.46 -18.14 -19.81
CA ASN A 123 -7.51 -18.40 -20.88
C ASN A 123 -6.08 -18.40 -20.32
N ARG A 124 -5.21 -19.28 -20.84
CA ARG A 124 -3.78 -19.31 -20.48
C ARG A 124 -3.05 -17.99 -20.78
N SER A 125 -3.57 -17.19 -21.70
CA SER A 125 -3.05 -15.85 -22.01
C SER A 125 -3.51 -14.77 -21.03
N GLU A 126 -4.54 -15.01 -20.22
CA GLU A 126 -4.96 -14.04 -19.20
C GLU A 126 -3.94 -13.98 -18.07
N THR A 127 -3.64 -12.76 -17.60
CA THR A 127 -2.60 -12.52 -16.60
C THR A 127 -2.88 -13.24 -15.28
N PHE A 128 -4.14 -13.40 -14.85
CA PHE A 128 -4.47 -14.12 -13.62
C PHE A 128 -4.15 -15.62 -13.67
N HIS A 129 -4.11 -16.24 -14.86
CA HIS A 129 -3.64 -17.63 -14.99
C HIS A 129 -2.15 -17.76 -14.61
N SER A 130 -1.35 -16.69 -14.78
CA SER A 130 0.07 -16.71 -14.43
C SER A 130 0.32 -16.92 -12.93
N ILE A 131 -0.62 -16.56 -12.04
CA ILE A 131 -0.49 -16.80 -10.59
C ILE A 131 -0.31 -18.30 -10.31
N SER A 132 -1.17 -19.13 -10.88
CA SER A 132 -1.13 -20.58 -10.68
C SER A 132 0.16 -21.19 -11.22
N ASN A 133 0.59 -20.78 -12.42
CA ASN A 133 1.82 -21.28 -13.03
C ASN A 133 3.07 -20.83 -12.24
N THR A 134 3.08 -19.58 -11.76
CA THR A 134 4.17 -19.06 -10.92
C THR A 134 4.28 -19.85 -9.63
N ALA A 135 3.15 -20.17 -8.98
CA ALA A 135 3.13 -21.00 -7.79
C ALA A 135 3.62 -22.43 -8.05
N GLN A 136 3.31 -23.03 -9.21
CA GLN A 136 3.82 -24.35 -9.60
C GLN A 136 5.34 -24.38 -9.71
N GLU A 137 5.94 -23.42 -10.42
CA GLU A 137 7.40 -23.33 -10.54
C GLU A 137 8.06 -23.11 -9.19
N TRP A 138 7.48 -22.24 -8.35
CA TRP A 138 8.04 -21.95 -7.04
C TRP A 138 7.96 -23.15 -6.09
N ARG A 139 6.89 -23.99 -6.18
CA ARG A 139 6.84 -25.28 -5.47
C ARG A 139 7.99 -26.20 -5.89
N ARG A 140 8.26 -26.33 -7.19
CA ARG A 140 9.35 -27.21 -7.68
C ARG A 140 10.68 -26.79 -7.08
N ALA A 141 11.00 -25.50 -7.14
CA ALA A 141 12.20 -24.94 -6.52
C ALA A 141 12.25 -25.21 -5.00
N PHE A 142 11.12 -25.04 -4.30
CA PHE A 142 11.03 -25.30 -2.86
C PHE A 142 11.23 -26.78 -2.48
N ILE A 143 10.67 -27.71 -3.28
CA ILE A 143 10.86 -29.16 -3.09
C ILE A 143 12.29 -29.56 -3.42
N GLU A 144 12.87 -29.05 -4.51
CA GLU A 144 14.26 -29.35 -4.89
C GLU A 144 15.26 -28.90 -3.83
N ASP A 145 15.04 -27.76 -3.19
CA ASP A 145 15.87 -27.26 -2.09
C ASP A 145 15.77 -28.14 -0.83
N LYS A 146 14.55 -28.58 -0.48
CA LYS A 146 14.34 -29.59 0.58
C LYS A 146 14.91 -30.97 0.21
N GLY A 147 14.86 -31.36 -1.06
CA GLY A 147 15.41 -32.63 -1.57
C GLY A 147 16.94 -32.66 -1.51
N LYS A 148 17.62 -31.53 -1.70
CA LYS A 148 19.08 -31.39 -1.51
C LYS A 148 19.48 -31.52 -0.03
N LEU A 149 18.60 -31.15 0.90
CA LEU A 149 18.81 -31.30 2.35
C LEU A 149 18.52 -32.73 2.87
N LEU A 150 17.98 -33.63 2.04
CA LEU A 150 17.55 -34.98 2.43
C LEU A 150 18.35 -36.11 1.75
N ALA A 151 19.62 -35.88 1.41
CA ALA A 151 20.51 -37.00 1.09
C ALA A 151 20.73 -37.86 2.38
N PRO A 152 20.37 -39.16 2.40
CA PRO A 152 20.57 -40.00 3.58
C PRO A 152 22.07 -40.21 3.85
N PRO A 153 22.51 -40.33 5.12
CA PRO A 153 23.87 -40.76 5.41
C PRO A 153 24.05 -42.20 4.94
N GLY A 154 24.84 -42.43 3.88
CA GLY A 154 25.30 -43.77 3.53
C GLY A 154 25.33 -44.16 2.05
N THR A 155 24.86 -43.33 1.11
CA THR A 155 24.91 -43.71 -0.31
C THR A 155 26.29 -43.41 -0.90
N LYS A 156 27.16 -44.43 -0.94
CA LYS A 156 28.42 -44.40 -1.71
C LYS A 156 28.09 -44.36 -3.20
N LEU A 157 28.37 -43.23 -3.86
CA LEU A 157 28.47 -43.18 -5.32
C LEU A 157 29.84 -43.71 -5.75
N PRO A 158 29.93 -44.45 -6.87
CA PRO A 158 31.15 -45.13 -7.29
C PRO A 158 32.25 -44.14 -7.67
N VAL A 159 33.44 -44.45 -7.16
CA VAL A 159 34.72 -43.83 -7.47
C VAL A 159 35.05 -44.08 -8.93
N ALA A 160 35.20 -43.02 -9.72
CA ALA A 160 36.05 -43.01 -10.90
C ALA A 160 37.33 -42.22 -10.55
N LEU A 161 38.39 -42.97 -10.29
CA LEU A 161 39.77 -42.48 -10.28
C LEU A 161 40.19 -42.17 -11.72
N SER A 162 40.72 -40.98 -11.98
CA SER A 162 42.13 -40.79 -12.37
C SER A 162 42.40 -39.36 -12.88
N THR A 163 43.27 -38.66 -12.13
CA THR A 163 44.37 -37.77 -12.57
C THR A 163 44.00 -36.54 -13.44
N THR A 164 44.28 -35.30 -13.03
CA THR A 164 45.61 -34.81 -12.56
C THR A 164 45.47 -33.52 -11.74
N VAL A 165 46.37 -33.38 -10.78
CA VAL A 165 46.52 -32.41 -9.69
C VAL A 165 47.07 -31.05 -10.17
N GLN A 166 46.62 -29.93 -9.58
CA GLN A 166 47.44 -28.95 -8.82
C GLN A 166 46.60 -27.79 -8.20
N PRO A 167 47.08 -27.12 -7.11
CA PRO A 167 46.27 -26.96 -5.89
C PRO A 167 46.03 -25.52 -5.37
N LEU A 168 44.94 -25.39 -4.61
CA LEU A 168 44.71 -24.60 -3.37
C LEU A 168 45.19 -23.14 -3.25
N GLN A 169 44.22 -22.24 -3.04
CA GLN A 169 44.23 -21.39 -1.85
C GLN A 169 42.84 -21.39 -1.19
N ASP A 170 42.85 -21.73 0.10
CA ASP A 170 41.71 -21.92 0.99
C ASP A 170 40.90 -20.63 1.23
N THR A 171 39.59 -20.68 0.95
CA THR A 171 38.60 -19.81 1.61
C THR A 171 37.99 -20.57 2.78
N LYS A 172 38.14 -20.00 3.98
CA LYS A 172 37.53 -20.49 5.21
C LYS A 172 36.01 -20.47 5.08
N LYS A 173 35.42 -21.61 5.42
CA LYS A 173 34.00 -21.85 5.67
C LYS A 173 33.42 -20.76 6.57
N GLU A 174 32.36 -20.13 6.11
CA GLU A 174 31.40 -19.41 6.93
C GLU A 174 30.04 -20.11 6.76
N ASP A 175 29.28 -20.11 7.84
CA ASP A 175 28.15 -20.97 8.19
C ASP A 175 26.96 -20.86 7.21
N ASP A 176 26.72 -21.92 6.43
CA ASP A 176 25.64 -22.01 5.42
C ASP A 176 24.31 -22.45 6.07
N THR A 177 23.63 -21.52 6.74
CA THR A 177 22.19 -21.64 7.08
C THR A 177 21.42 -20.34 6.83
N LYS A 178 21.60 -19.71 5.67
CA LYS A 178 20.67 -18.69 5.16
C LYS A 178 19.88 -19.24 3.98
N LYS A 179 18.58 -19.47 4.20
CA LYS A 179 17.58 -19.61 3.13
C LYS A 179 17.85 -18.53 2.08
N LYS A 180 17.98 -18.93 0.81
CA LYS A 180 18.20 -18.02 -0.32
C LYS A 180 16.92 -17.18 -0.49
N ASP A 181 16.86 -16.05 0.20
CA ASP A 181 15.78 -15.07 0.11
C ASP A 181 15.73 -14.52 -1.33
N THR A 182 14.88 -15.12 -2.16
CA THR A 182 14.66 -14.63 -3.52
C THR A 182 13.94 -13.29 -3.44
N THR A 183 14.62 -12.22 -3.84
CA THR A 183 14.10 -10.84 -3.85
C THR A 183 13.03 -10.59 -4.93
N THR A 184 12.80 -11.56 -5.82
CA THR A 184 11.86 -11.47 -6.95
C THR A 184 11.13 -12.79 -7.18
N LEU A 185 9.84 -12.73 -7.49
CA LEU A 185 9.03 -13.83 -8.01
C LEU A 185 8.83 -13.64 -9.51
N SER A 186 9.22 -14.62 -10.31
CA SER A 186 9.10 -14.56 -11.78
C SER A 186 8.05 -15.54 -12.28
N ALA A 187 7.13 -15.03 -13.09
CA ALA A 187 6.21 -15.86 -13.84
C ALA A 187 6.95 -16.59 -14.97
N PRO A 188 6.46 -17.77 -15.39
CA PRO A 188 7.06 -18.51 -16.50
C PRO A 188 7.12 -17.68 -17.78
N SER A 189 8.14 -17.96 -18.58
CA SER A 189 8.51 -17.19 -19.78
C SER A 189 7.30 -16.80 -20.64
N GLY A 190 7.18 -15.51 -20.93
CA GLY A 190 6.13 -14.94 -21.79
C GLY A 190 4.83 -14.53 -21.08
N THR A 191 4.68 -14.78 -19.78
CA THR A 191 3.47 -14.38 -19.03
C THR A 191 3.73 -13.22 -18.06
N LYS A 192 2.77 -12.29 -17.99
CA LYS A 192 2.80 -11.15 -17.07
C LYS A 192 1.97 -11.47 -15.83
N LEU A 193 2.51 -11.12 -14.66
CA LEU A 193 1.76 -11.14 -13.41
C LEU A 193 0.64 -10.08 -13.46
N PRO A 194 -0.56 -10.41 -12.94
CA PRO A 194 -1.65 -9.44 -12.89
C PRO A 194 -1.26 -8.28 -11.98
N ILE A 195 -1.91 -7.13 -12.14
CA ILE A 195 -1.70 -5.89 -11.38
C ILE A 195 -0.36 -5.20 -11.68
N VAL A 196 0.77 -5.92 -11.61
CA VAL A 196 2.12 -5.35 -11.81
C VAL A 196 2.43 -5.12 -13.30
N GLY A 197 1.89 -5.99 -14.17
CA GLY A 197 2.05 -5.87 -15.63
C GLY A 197 3.45 -6.21 -16.17
N THR A 198 4.27 -6.84 -15.33
CA THR A 198 5.63 -7.33 -15.61
C THR A 198 5.67 -8.85 -15.43
N ASN A 199 6.70 -9.50 -15.96
CA ASN A 199 6.88 -10.95 -15.78
C ASN A 199 7.44 -11.29 -14.39
N SER A 200 7.87 -10.28 -13.63
CA SER A 200 8.51 -10.44 -12.33
C SER A 200 7.93 -9.45 -11.32
N LEU A 201 7.70 -9.93 -10.10
CA LEU A 201 7.26 -9.15 -8.94
C LEU A 201 8.41 -9.06 -7.94
N TYR A 202 8.82 -7.83 -7.61
CA TYR A 202 9.74 -7.60 -6.50
C TYR A 202 9.05 -7.90 -5.16
N VAL A 203 9.66 -8.76 -4.35
CA VAL A 203 9.14 -9.16 -3.04
C VAL A 203 9.74 -8.27 -1.97
N ARG A 204 8.92 -7.35 -1.46
CA ARG A 204 9.32 -6.48 -0.35
C ARG A 204 9.42 -7.27 0.94
N GLU A 205 10.32 -6.87 1.83
CA GLU A 205 10.38 -7.47 3.17
C GLU A 205 9.07 -7.29 3.93
N ILE A 206 8.43 -6.12 3.80
CA ILE A 206 7.11 -5.89 4.40
C ILE A 206 6.01 -6.83 3.87
N TYR A 207 6.14 -7.38 2.66
CA TYR A 207 5.19 -8.39 2.18
C TYR A 207 5.34 -9.68 2.98
N LYS A 208 6.57 -10.10 3.29
CA LYS A 208 6.82 -11.27 4.13
C LYS A 208 6.27 -11.06 5.54
N VAL A 209 6.62 -9.93 6.15
CA VAL A 209 6.16 -9.55 7.51
C VAL A 209 4.64 -9.53 7.60
N LEU A 210 3.95 -8.85 6.67
CA LEU A 210 2.50 -8.79 6.68
C LEU A 210 1.87 -10.14 6.37
N HIS A 211 2.43 -10.92 5.45
CA HIS A 211 1.94 -12.27 5.15
C HIS A 211 1.95 -13.15 6.40
N ASP A 212 3.10 -13.26 7.07
CA ASP A 212 3.26 -14.13 8.24
C ASP A 212 2.43 -13.63 9.43
N THR A 213 2.35 -12.30 9.60
CA THR A 213 1.47 -11.67 10.61
C THR A 213 0.02 -12.04 10.38
N ILE A 214 -0.49 -11.88 9.16
CA ILE A 214 -1.89 -12.14 8.81
C ILE A 214 -2.21 -13.64 8.91
N LEU A 215 -1.32 -14.50 8.42
CA LEU A 215 -1.50 -15.94 8.49
C LEU A 215 -1.62 -16.41 9.95
N SER A 216 -0.74 -15.93 10.84
CA SER A 216 -0.78 -16.26 12.27
C SER A 216 -2.08 -15.87 12.96
N LYS A 217 -2.78 -14.83 12.45
CA LYS A 217 -4.07 -14.40 13.00
C LYS A 217 -5.19 -15.34 12.60
N PHE A 218 -5.21 -15.80 11.36
CA PHE A 218 -6.24 -16.74 10.90
C PHE A 218 -6.05 -18.16 11.45
N GLU A 219 -4.82 -18.58 11.74
CA GLU A 219 -4.53 -19.94 12.22
C GLU A 219 -4.76 -20.11 13.73
N GLY A 220 -4.86 -19.01 14.49
CA GLY A 220 -4.88 -19.02 15.95
C GLY A 220 -3.54 -19.53 16.51
N LYS A 221 -3.13 -19.10 17.71
CA LYS A 221 -2.01 -19.76 18.38
C LYS A 221 -2.40 -21.23 18.63
N ARG A 222 -1.91 -22.17 17.82
CA ARG A 222 -1.72 -23.55 18.29
C ARG A 222 -0.66 -23.48 19.38
N THR A 223 -1.08 -23.29 20.62
CA THR A 223 -0.25 -23.64 21.76
C THR A 223 -0.04 -25.14 21.67
N CYS A 224 1.18 -25.55 21.36
CA CYS A 224 1.64 -26.90 21.66
C CYS A 224 1.35 -27.12 23.14
N THR A 225 0.43 -28.03 23.44
CA THR A 225 0.28 -28.57 24.78
C THR A 225 1.54 -29.36 25.10
N GLY A 226 2.42 -28.73 25.85
CA GLY A 226 3.51 -29.34 26.59
C GLY A 226 3.67 -28.50 27.84
N ASP A 227 3.34 -29.11 28.96
CA ASP A 227 3.23 -28.56 30.32
C ASP A 227 4.17 -27.39 30.64
N GLU A 228 3.58 -26.27 31.09
CA GLU A 228 3.97 -25.55 32.32
C GLU A 228 2.99 -24.39 32.59
N VAL A 229 2.33 -24.45 33.75
CA VAL A 229 1.39 -23.44 34.28
C VAL A 229 2.16 -22.28 34.92
N PRO A 230 1.63 -21.04 34.91
CA PRO A 230 2.39 -19.80 34.88
C PRO A 230 2.58 -19.16 36.26
N ASN A 231 3.54 -18.23 36.36
CA ASN A 231 3.58 -17.26 37.46
C ASN A 231 3.43 -15.82 36.97
N HIS A 232 2.44 -15.18 37.59
CA HIS A 232 2.06 -13.78 37.55
C HIS A 232 3.23 -12.79 37.67
N VAL A 233 3.10 -11.62 37.03
CA VAL A 233 3.05 -10.33 37.75
C VAL A 233 2.14 -9.36 36.99
N ALA A 234 1.03 -9.01 37.61
CA ALA A 234 0.26 -7.81 37.30
C ALA A 234 0.89 -6.62 38.05
N VAL A 235 1.02 -5.47 37.38
CA VAL A 235 1.09 -4.17 38.07
C VAL A 235 0.09 -3.24 37.39
N ALA A 236 -0.91 -2.86 38.17
CA ALA A 236 -1.92 -1.87 37.85
C ALA A 236 -1.59 -0.52 38.51
N GLY A 237 -2.12 0.56 37.92
CA GLY A 237 -2.23 1.91 38.50
C GLY A 237 -1.30 2.94 37.83
N THR A 238 -1.74 4.09 37.31
CA THR A 238 -2.91 4.91 37.68
C THR A 238 -3.41 5.78 36.52
N SER A 239 -4.73 5.96 36.50
CA SER A 239 -5.63 6.69 35.59
C SER A 239 -5.62 8.22 35.66
N ARG A 240 -6.01 8.90 34.56
CA ARG A 240 -7.11 9.91 34.44
C ARG A 240 -7.23 10.41 32.98
N ILE A 241 -8.17 9.90 32.18
CA ILE A 241 -9.53 10.41 31.83
C ILE A 241 -9.53 11.65 30.92
N GLY A 242 -9.97 11.42 29.68
CA GLY A 242 -10.30 12.38 28.62
C GLY A 242 -10.83 11.66 27.38
N GLU A 243 -12.09 11.22 27.47
CA GLU A 243 -13.04 10.79 26.41
C GLU A 243 -12.54 10.23 25.05
N SER A 244 -12.61 8.90 24.91
CA SER A 244 -13.32 8.28 23.78
C SER A 244 -13.90 6.93 24.23
N ALA A 245 -15.09 6.99 24.84
CA ALA A 245 -15.86 5.82 25.22
C ALA A 245 -16.77 5.44 24.05
N LYS A 246 -16.51 4.24 23.49
CA LYS A 246 -17.32 3.31 22.66
C LYS A 246 -16.29 2.59 21.78
N ASN A 247 -15.94 1.32 21.95
CA ASN A 247 -16.78 0.17 22.25
C ASN A 247 -15.88 -1.04 22.61
N GLU A 248 -15.26 -1.05 23.80
CA GLU A 248 -14.62 -2.28 24.29
C GLU A 248 -15.69 -3.20 24.89
N ARG A 249 -16.31 -4.02 24.03
CA ARG A 249 -16.96 -5.25 24.48
C ARG A 249 -15.89 -6.31 24.62
N THR A 250 -15.40 -6.49 25.84
CA THR A 250 -14.81 -7.75 26.30
C THR A 250 -15.84 -8.88 26.14
N ARG A 251 -15.60 -9.78 25.20
CA ARG A 251 -16.28 -11.08 25.10
C ARG A 251 -15.28 -12.19 24.73
N THR A 252 -14.94 -12.99 25.75
CA THR A 252 -14.87 -14.47 25.73
C THR A 252 -14.24 -15.18 24.52
N GLY A 253 -13.09 -15.83 24.76
CA GLY A 253 -12.55 -16.97 23.98
C GLY A 253 -12.23 -16.65 22.52
N ASP A 254 -11.02 -16.15 22.24
CA ASP A 254 -10.57 -15.62 20.94
C ASP A 254 -10.81 -16.58 19.76
N GLU A 255 -11.98 -16.49 19.12
CA GLU A 255 -12.15 -16.95 17.74
C GLU A 255 -11.22 -16.13 16.83
N PRO A 256 -10.50 -16.77 15.88
CA PRO A 256 -9.64 -16.06 14.96
C PRO A 256 -10.45 -15.03 14.14
N PRO A 257 -9.89 -13.84 13.85
CA PRO A 257 -10.58 -12.85 13.06
C PRO A 257 -10.96 -13.40 11.69
N LYS A 258 -12.15 -13.03 11.21
CA LYS A 258 -12.65 -13.42 9.88
C LYS A 258 -12.18 -12.46 8.78
N GLN A 259 -11.91 -11.20 9.14
CA GLN A 259 -11.48 -10.16 8.20
C GLN A 259 -10.25 -9.39 8.71
N ILE A 260 -9.31 -9.13 7.80
CA ILE A 260 -8.15 -8.29 8.03
C ILE A 260 -8.00 -7.27 6.89
N VAL A 261 -7.77 -6.00 7.24
CA VAL A 261 -7.59 -4.91 6.27
C VAL A 261 -6.11 -4.51 6.17
N VAL A 262 -5.61 -4.43 4.95
CA VAL A 262 -4.31 -3.84 4.60
C VAL A 262 -4.52 -2.54 3.83
N THR A 263 -4.02 -1.44 4.37
CA THR A 263 -4.22 -0.09 3.85
C THR A 263 -2.92 0.73 3.83
N GLY A 264 -2.98 1.97 3.36
CA GLY A 264 -1.85 2.89 3.22
C GLY A 264 -2.00 3.77 1.98
N THR A 265 -0.98 4.59 1.70
CA THR A 265 -0.94 5.49 0.53
C THR A 265 -1.25 4.74 -0.77
N SER A 266 -2.06 5.30 -1.68
CA SER A 266 -2.33 4.70 -2.99
C SER A 266 -1.03 4.49 -3.80
N GLY A 267 -0.89 3.38 -4.52
CA GLY A 267 0.26 3.15 -5.41
C GLY A 267 1.52 2.56 -4.78
N ILE A 268 1.48 2.15 -3.50
CA ILE A 268 2.60 1.50 -2.78
C ILE A 268 2.70 -0.03 -2.94
N GLY A 269 1.82 -0.65 -3.74
CA GLY A 269 1.87 -2.09 -4.02
C GLY A 269 0.93 -3.00 -3.22
N LYS A 270 -0.11 -2.49 -2.54
CA LYS A 270 -1.09 -3.32 -1.80
C LYS A 270 -1.74 -4.42 -2.65
N SER A 271 -2.12 -4.10 -3.88
CA SER A 271 -2.68 -5.08 -4.83
C SER A 271 -1.63 -6.15 -5.20
N ALA A 272 -0.37 -5.76 -5.36
CA ALA A 272 0.73 -6.70 -5.61
C ALA A 272 1.04 -7.60 -4.40
N PHE A 273 0.81 -7.10 -3.17
CA PHE A 273 0.87 -7.92 -1.96
C PHE A 273 -0.18 -9.04 -1.97
N LEU A 274 -1.41 -8.78 -2.41
CA LEU A 274 -2.42 -9.85 -2.54
C LEU A 274 -1.99 -10.92 -3.57
N VAL A 275 -1.36 -10.51 -4.67
CA VAL A 275 -0.80 -11.45 -5.66
C VAL A 275 0.31 -12.31 -5.04
N TYR A 276 1.24 -11.67 -4.31
CA TYR A 276 2.29 -12.38 -3.57
C TYR A 276 1.69 -13.38 -2.55
N PHE A 277 0.69 -12.95 -1.79
CA PHE A 277 0.00 -13.80 -0.81
C PHE A 277 -0.64 -15.02 -1.49
N ALA A 278 -1.38 -14.81 -2.58
CA ALA A 278 -2.00 -15.89 -3.34
C ALA A 278 -0.95 -16.89 -3.88
N ILE A 279 0.16 -16.40 -4.44
CA ILE A 279 1.24 -17.26 -4.93
C ILE A 279 1.83 -18.11 -3.79
N ARG A 280 2.09 -17.50 -2.63
CA ARG A 280 2.64 -18.23 -1.47
C ARG A 280 1.69 -19.29 -0.96
N LEU A 281 0.40 -18.98 -0.76
CA LEU A 281 -0.59 -19.97 -0.35
C LEU A 281 -0.67 -21.16 -1.31
N LEU A 282 -0.70 -20.89 -2.62
CA LEU A 282 -0.75 -21.93 -3.64
C LEU A 282 0.53 -22.79 -3.67
N ALA A 283 1.69 -22.17 -3.56
CA ALA A 283 2.96 -22.87 -3.65
C ALA A 283 3.35 -23.60 -2.35
N GLU A 284 2.95 -23.10 -1.19
CA GLU A 284 3.25 -23.75 0.09
C GLU A 284 2.23 -24.86 0.41
N SER A 285 1.05 -24.82 -0.22
CA SER A 285 0.00 -25.83 -0.03
C SER A 285 0.38 -27.26 -0.43
N ASP A 286 -0.27 -28.19 0.25
CA ASP A 286 -0.26 -29.61 -0.07
C ASP A 286 -1.19 -29.90 -1.25
N ASP A 287 -0.79 -30.81 -2.13
CA ASP A 287 -1.63 -31.33 -3.21
C ASP A 287 -2.79 -32.18 -2.64
N ASP A 288 -2.65 -32.70 -1.42
CA ASP A 288 -3.71 -33.44 -0.74
C ASP A 288 -4.82 -32.58 -0.14
N ASN A 289 -4.55 -31.28 0.08
CA ASN A 289 -5.53 -30.33 0.58
C ASN A 289 -5.36 -28.97 -0.12
N PRO A 290 -5.74 -28.87 -1.41
CA PRO A 290 -5.53 -27.67 -2.20
C PRO A 290 -6.35 -26.49 -1.66
N PRO A 291 -5.78 -25.29 -1.50
CA PRO A 291 -6.52 -24.15 -1.01
C PRO A 291 -7.52 -23.67 -2.07
N ILE A 292 -8.69 -23.23 -1.63
CA ILE A 292 -9.61 -22.45 -2.45
C ILE A 292 -9.35 -20.97 -2.20
N ILE A 293 -8.96 -20.23 -3.26
CA ILE A 293 -8.69 -18.79 -3.17
C ILE A 293 -9.61 -18.06 -4.14
N ILE A 294 -10.40 -17.10 -3.64
CA ILE A 294 -11.20 -16.19 -4.44
C ILE A 294 -10.53 -14.83 -4.44
N PHE A 295 -10.15 -14.34 -5.63
CA PHE A 295 -9.53 -13.04 -5.84
C PHE A 295 -10.54 -12.08 -6.50
N HIS A 296 -11.16 -11.22 -5.70
CA HIS A 296 -12.10 -10.19 -6.16
C HIS A 296 -11.33 -8.98 -6.67
N THR A 297 -11.52 -8.68 -7.95
CA THR A 297 -10.74 -7.65 -8.63
C THR A 297 -11.28 -6.24 -8.38
N LYS A 298 -10.42 -5.26 -8.63
CA LYS A 298 -10.69 -3.85 -8.37
C LYS A 298 -11.82 -3.29 -9.20
N LEU A 299 -12.75 -2.61 -8.53
CA LEU A 299 -13.89 -1.89 -9.14
C LEU A 299 -14.70 -2.77 -10.12
N SER A 300 -14.79 -4.07 -9.83
CA SER A 300 -15.47 -5.03 -10.69
C SER A 300 -16.12 -6.10 -9.83
N GLU A 301 -17.29 -6.59 -10.26
CA GLU A 301 -17.92 -7.79 -9.71
C GLU A 301 -17.22 -9.07 -10.18
N LYS A 302 -16.28 -8.96 -11.13
CA LYS A 302 -15.47 -10.09 -11.61
C LYS A 302 -14.47 -10.53 -10.55
N CYS A 303 -14.45 -11.83 -10.30
CA CYS A 303 -13.44 -12.49 -9.50
C CYS A 303 -12.76 -13.63 -10.26
N TYR A 304 -11.59 -14.03 -9.77
CA TYR A 304 -10.83 -15.18 -10.20
C TYR A 304 -10.75 -16.19 -9.06
N VAL A 305 -11.03 -17.46 -9.33
CA VAL A 305 -11.05 -18.52 -8.31
C VAL A 305 -9.99 -19.55 -8.64
N PHE A 306 -9.14 -19.82 -7.65
CA PHE A 306 -8.06 -20.80 -7.72
C PHE A 306 -8.45 -22.01 -6.87
N GLY A 307 -8.55 -23.16 -7.52
CA GLY A 307 -8.67 -24.45 -6.88
C GLY A 307 -7.31 -25.12 -6.86
N GLY A 308 -6.53 -24.86 -5.81
CA GLY A 308 -5.11 -25.22 -5.75
C GLY A 308 -4.34 -24.68 -6.96
N ARG A 309 -3.25 -25.38 -7.30
CA ARG A 309 -2.37 -25.03 -8.42
C ARG A 309 -2.90 -25.47 -9.79
N SER A 310 -3.99 -26.24 -9.86
CA SER A 310 -4.45 -26.90 -11.09
C SER A 310 -5.63 -26.19 -11.79
N THR A 311 -6.51 -25.55 -11.03
CA THR A 311 -7.79 -25.05 -11.54
C THR A 311 -7.88 -23.54 -11.37
N VAL A 312 -8.19 -22.82 -12.46
CA VAL A 312 -8.42 -21.37 -12.45
C VAL A 312 -9.70 -21.05 -13.21
N ARG A 313 -10.66 -20.42 -12.51
CA ARG A 313 -11.95 -19.98 -13.06
C ARG A 313 -12.13 -18.49 -12.89
N SER A 314 -13.05 -17.90 -13.65
CA SER A 314 -13.47 -16.52 -13.47
C SER A 314 -14.98 -16.36 -13.63
N GLY A 315 -15.54 -15.30 -13.08
CA GLY A 315 -16.96 -15.01 -13.17
C GLY A 315 -17.38 -13.91 -12.21
N ASN A 316 -18.67 -13.61 -12.19
CA ASN A 316 -19.25 -12.73 -11.17
C ASN A 316 -19.11 -13.37 -9.78
N ILE A 317 -18.85 -12.56 -8.76
CA ILE A 317 -18.73 -13.00 -7.36
C ILE A 317 -19.93 -13.83 -6.89
N ASP A 318 -21.14 -13.57 -7.39
CA ASP A 318 -22.34 -14.31 -7.01
C ASP A 318 -22.28 -15.80 -7.35
N VAL A 319 -21.62 -16.18 -8.45
CA VAL A 319 -21.41 -17.59 -8.84
C VAL A 319 -20.60 -18.34 -7.78
N PHE A 320 -19.67 -17.64 -7.12
CA PHE A 320 -18.75 -18.24 -6.15
C PHE A 320 -19.11 -17.90 -4.70
N ARG A 321 -20.18 -17.15 -4.48
CA ARG A 321 -20.69 -16.79 -3.15
C ARG A 321 -20.84 -17.98 -2.19
N PRO A 322 -21.26 -19.19 -2.63
CA PRO A 322 -21.32 -20.36 -1.74
C PRO A 322 -19.97 -20.72 -1.09
N PHE A 323 -18.85 -20.52 -1.77
CA PHE A 323 -17.51 -20.82 -1.24
C PHE A 323 -17.07 -19.81 -0.16
N LEU A 324 -17.64 -18.60 -0.14
CA LEU A 324 -17.35 -17.59 0.89
C LEU A 324 -17.95 -17.94 2.26
N ASN A 325 -18.85 -18.92 2.30
CA ASN A 325 -19.39 -19.48 3.54
C ASN A 325 -18.50 -20.55 4.18
N LEU A 326 -17.32 -20.84 3.60
CA LEU A 326 -16.40 -21.86 4.10
C LEU A 326 -15.22 -21.21 4.82
N HIS A 327 -14.92 -21.68 6.04
CA HIS A 327 -13.84 -21.15 6.87
C HIS A 327 -12.42 -21.38 6.33
N ASP A 328 -12.24 -22.37 5.45
CA ASP A 328 -10.96 -22.70 4.83
C ASP A 328 -10.75 -22.05 3.45
N THR A 329 -11.76 -21.35 2.92
CA THR A 329 -11.63 -20.49 1.73
C THR A 329 -10.89 -19.22 2.09
N TRP A 330 -9.95 -18.82 1.23
CA TRP A 330 -9.30 -17.52 1.27
C TRP A 330 -10.00 -16.55 0.33
N TYR A 331 -10.31 -15.36 0.82
CA TYR A 331 -10.96 -14.31 0.06
C TYR A 331 -10.08 -13.05 0.01
N PHE A 332 -9.55 -12.75 -1.16
CA PHE A 332 -8.74 -11.57 -1.41
C PHE A 332 -9.55 -10.51 -2.14
N VAL A 333 -9.65 -9.33 -1.53
CA VAL A 333 -10.44 -8.23 -2.07
C VAL A 333 -9.50 -7.08 -2.43
N ASP A 334 -9.27 -6.85 -3.71
CA ASP A 334 -8.45 -5.74 -4.20
C ASP A 334 -9.33 -4.52 -4.49
N SER A 335 -9.70 -3.72 -3.50
CA SER A 335 -10.47 -2.49 -3.71
C SER A 335 -11.77 -2.67 -4.52
N SER A 336 -12.48 -3.79 -4.33
CA SER A 336 -13.85 -3.96 -4.86
C SER A 336 -14.86 -3.17 -4.01
N PRO A 337 -15.82 -2.45 -4.63
CA PRO A 337 -16.88 -1.69 -3.97
C PRO A 337 -17.89 -2.57 -3.20
N TYR A 338 -17.98 -3.85 -3.56
CA TYR A 338 -19.01 -4.77 -3.03
C TYR A 338 -18.37 -6.04 -2.44
N PRO A 339 -17.61 -5.94 -1.33
CA PRO A 339 -17.04 -7.13 -0.70
C PRO A 339 -18.15 -7.99 -0.07
N VAL A 340 -18.07 -9.31 -0.26
CA VAL A 340 -19.01 -10.25 0.38
C VAL A 340 -18.35 -10.84 1.63
N LEU A 341 -18.70 -10.30 2.81
CA LEU A 341 -18.04 -10.59 4.09
C LEU A 341 -18.75 -11.72 4.86
N ASN A 342 -18.42 -12.97 4.52
CA ASN A 342 -18.99 -14.17 5.17
C ASN A 342 -17.95 -14.87 6.08
N GLN A 343 -17.89 -16.21 6.06
CA GLN A 343 -17.05 -17.03 6.95
C GLN A 343 -15.60 -17.22 6.46
N ALA A 344 -15.34 -16.95 5.18
CA ALA A 344 -14.02 -17.09 4.58
C ALA A 344 -12.96 -16.17 5.21
N LYS A 345 -11.70 -16.64 5.21
CA LYS A 345 -10.53 -15.87 5.65
C LYS A 345 -10.31 -14.71 4.68
N THR A 346 -10.73 -13.52 5.09
CA THR A 346 -10.81 -12.38 4.17
C THR A 346 -9.66 -11.40 4.39
N VAL A 347 -8.81 -11.21 3.39
CA VAL A 347 -7.77 -10.16 3.39
C VAL A 347 -8.13 -9.11 2.37
N ILE A 348 -8.23 -7.88 2.84
CA ILE A 348 -8.75 -6.78 2.06
C ILE A 348 -7.69 -5.72 1.85
N ALA A 349 -7.35 -5.44 0.59
CA ALA A 349 -6.42 -4.39 0.22
C ALA A 349 -7.16 -3.16 -0.32
N TYR A 350 -7.20 -2.09 0.48
CA TYR A 350 -7.85 -0.84 0.09
C TYR A 350 -6.89 0.34 -0.03
N SER A 351 -7.14 1.20 -1.02
CA SER A 351 -6.66 2.58 -0.93
C SER A 351 -7.51 3.40 0.04
N SER A 352 -6.93 4.48 0.59
CA SER A 352 -7.66 5.48 1.39
C SER A 352 -8.98 5.89 0.73
N LYS A 353 -8.98 6.11 -0.59
CA LYS A 353 -10.18 6.41 -1.40
C LYS A 353 -11.34 5.45 -1.14
N THR A 354 -11.07 4.15 -1.15
CA THR A 354 -12.11 3.12 -1.09
C THR A 354 -12.61 2.94 0.33
N LEU A 355 -11.69 3.00 1.30
CA LEU A 355 -12.02 2.87 2.73
C LEU A 355 -12.94 3.97 3.23
N TYR A 356 -12.69 5.21 2.81
CA TYR A 356 -13.46 6.38 3.25
C TYR A 356 -14.49 6.80 2.20
N SER A 357 -14.88 5.90 1.29
CA SER A 357 -15.97 6.19 0.37
C SER A 357 -17.31 6.13 1.10
N GLU A 358 -18.29 6.90 0.65
CA GLU A 358 -19.62 6.92 1.27
C GLU A 358 -20.43 5.62 1.10
N ALA A 359 -19.90 4.65 0.35
CA ALA A 359 -20.58 3.39 0.09
C ALA A 359 -20.88 2.65 1.43
N PRO A 360 -22.16 2.30 1.69
CA PRO A 360 -22.62 1.77 2.98
C PRO A 360 -21.79 0.59 3.49
N GLU A 361 -21.37 -0.30 2.60
CA GLU A 361 -20.61 -1.52 2.84
C GLU A 361 -19.26 -1.23 3.52
N PHE A 362 -18.65 -0.06 3.25
CA PHE A 362 -17.37 0.33 3.84
C PHE A 362 -17.48 0.93 5.22
N LYS A 363 -18.62 1.56 5.53
CA LYS A 363 -18.89 2.04 6.90
C LYS A 363 -18.93 0.87 7.88
N TYR A 364 -19.46 -0.28 7.47
CA TYR A 364 -19.43 -1.51 8.27
C TYR A 364 -18.00 -2.07 8.43
N VAL A 365 -17.20 -2.09 7.37
CA VAL A 365 -15.79 -2.51 7.43
C VAL A 365 -14.96 -1.59 8.34
N ASP A 366 -15.20 -0.28 8.32
CA ASP A 366 -14.45 0.67 9.16
C ASP A 366 -14.85 0.56 10.65
N ILE A 367 -16.11 0.21 10.94
CA ILE A 367 -16.66 0.07 12.30
C ILE A 367 -16.37 -1.31 12.92
N GLU A 368 -16.31 -2.39 12.13
CA GLU A 368 -16.23 -3.77 12.65
C GLU A 368 -14.87 -4.47 12.48
N VAL A 369 -13.93 -3.96 11.66
CA VAL A 369 -12.63 -4.63 11.48
C VAL A 369 -11.68 -4.33 12.64
N ALA A 370 -11.56 -5.28 13.56
CA ALA A 370 -10.63 -5.24 14.69
C ALA A 370 -9.14 -5.28 14.28
N TRP A 371 -8.80 -5.69 13.05
CA TRP A 371 -7.43 -5.94 12.60
C TRP A 371 -7.10 -5.18 11.31
N ARG A 372 -6.42 -4.04 11.49
CA ARG A 372 -5.99 -3.14 10.41
C ARG A 372 -4.47 -3.01 10.40
N TYR A 373 -3.88 -3.11 9.21
CA TYR A 373 -2.45 -2.96 8.99
C TYR A 373 -2.15 -1.92 7.91
N TYR A 374 -1.17 -1.04 8.18
CA TYR A 374 -0.70 0.01 7.30
C TYR A 374 0.62 -0.40 6.65
N MET A 375 0.64 -0.42 5.32
CA MET A 375 1.85 -0.68 4.53
C MET A 375 2.61 0.63 4.30
N PRO A 376 3.95 0.65 4.50
CA PRO A 376 4.76 1.84 4.30
C PRO A 376 4.97 2.15 2.81
N PRO A 377 5.15 3.43 2.45
CA PRO A 377 5.80 3.84 1.20
C PRO A 377 7.18 3.19 1.04
N TRP A 378 7.70 3.19 -0.18
CA TRP A 378 8.98 2.56 -0.50
C TRP A 378 10.16 3.47 -0.16
N SER A 379 11.26 2.88 0.31
CA SER A 379 12.53 3.60 0.40
C SER A 379 13.18 3.74 -0.98
N LEU A 380 14.16 4.62 -1.12
CA LEU A 380 14.90 4.77 -2.37
C LEU A 380 15.66 3.49 -2.71
N GLU A 381 16.24 2.84 -1.69
CA GLU A 381 16.99 1.60 -1.80
C GLU A 381 16.06 0.45 -2.24
N GLU A 382 14.84 0.37 -1.69
CA GLU A 382 13.82 -0.60 -2.15
C GLU A 382 13.44 -0.37 -3.62
N LEU A 383 13.29 0.89 -4.04
CA LEU A 383 12.96 1.24 -5.43
C LEU A 383 14.10 0.88 -6.38
N GLU A 384 15.35 1.17 -6.01
CA GLU A 384 16.52 0.83 -6.81
C GLU A 384 16.72 -0.69 -6.93
N ALA A 385 16.54 -1.43 -5.83
CA ALA A 385 16.59 -2.88 -5.83
C ALA A 385 15.52 -3.47 -6.76
N CYS A 386 14.29 -2.94 -6.72
CA CYS A 386 13.21 -3.34 -7.63
C CYS A 386 13.51 -2.99 -9.09
N ARG A 387 13.98 -1.77 -9.36
CA ARG A 387 14.35 -1.30 -10.70
C ARG A 387 15.40 -2.21 -11.36
N THR A 388 16.35 -2.68 -10.56
CA THR A 388 17.47 -3.52 -11.02
C THR A 388 17.07 -4.99 -11.15
N SER A 389 16.21 -5.50 -10.27
CA SER A 389 15.81 -6.91 -10.24
C SER A 389 14.63 -7.27 -11.14
N VAL A 390 13.84 -6.29 -11.56
CA VAL A 390 12.72 -6.48 -12.48
C VAL A 390 13.09 -5.90 -13.84
N GLU A 391 13.35 -6.77 -14.81
CA GLU A 391 13.81 -6.41 -16.17
C GLU A 391 13.01 -5.27 -16.81
N GLY A 392 11.68 -5.28 -16.65
CA GLY A 392 10.80 -4.25 -17.20
C GLY A 392 11.06 -2.84 -16.67
N TYR A 393 11.59 -2.69 -15.45
CA TYR A 393 11.89 -1.38 -14.87
C TYR A 393 13.30 -0.87 -15.21
N SER A 394 14.16 -1.69 -15.79
CA SER A 394 15.54 -1.31 -16.15
C SER A 394 15.61 -0.13 -17.14
N MET A 395 14.57 0.07 -17.96
CA MET A 395 14.45 1.20 -18.89
C MET A 395 14.25 2.55 -18.20
N VAL A 396 13.74 2.55 -16.97
CA VAL A 396 13.70 3.76 -16.15
C VAL A 396 15.12 3.93 -15.61
N SER A 397 15.80 5.01 -16.03
CA SER A 397 17.15 5.28 -15.54
C SER A 397 17.11 5.61 -14.04
N PHE A 398 18.25 5.42 -13.36
CA PHE A 398 18.35 5.77 -11.95
C PHE A 398 18.07 7.26 -11.72
N GLU A 399 18.56 8.13 -12.60
CA GLU A 399 18.40 9.57 -12.52
C GLU A 399 16.93 9.98 -12.63
N LEU A 400 16.18 9.39 -13.57
CA LEU A 400 14.74 9.65 -13.69
C LEU A 400 13.99 9.15 -12.45
N MET A 401 14.32 7.95 -11.96
CA MET A 401 13.73 7.38 -10.75
C MET A 401 13.98 8.26 -9.53
N ASP A 402 15.23 8.68 -9.30
CA ASP A 402 15.63 9.55 -8.19
C ASP A 402 14.94 10.91 -8.27
N GLU A 403 14.87 11.51 -9.46
CA GLU A 403 14.15 12.77 -9.64
C GLU A 403 12.67 12.63 -9.29
N LEU A 404 11.99 11.58 -9.79
CA LEU A 404 10.59 11.34 -9.48
C LEU A 404 10.38 11.04 -7.99
N TYR A 405 11.27 10.26 -7.37
CA TYR A 405 11.25 9.97 -5.94
C TYR A 405 11.40 11.25 -5.10
N SER A 406 12.29 12.18 -5.48
CA SER A 406 12.47 13.46 -4.79
C SER A 406 11.23 14.36 -4.81
N LYS A 407 10.31 14.13 -5.75
CA LYS A 407 9.08 14.92 -5.92
C LYS A 407 7.84 14.22 -5.37
N ILE A 408 7.67 12.93 -5.65
CA ILE A 408 6.46 12.16 -5.34
C ILE A 408 6.66 11.24 -4.13
N GLY A 409 7.90 11.02 -3.71
CA GLY A 409 8.25 10.06 -2.66
C GLY A 409 8.11 8.60 -3.09
N GLY A 410 8.02 7.70 -2.11
CA GLY A 410 8.08 6.24 -2.28
C GLY A 410 6.86 5.55 -2.89
N MET A 411 6.38 6.00 -4.06
CA MET A 411 5.21 5.42 -4.74
C MET A 411 5.61 4.77 -6.08
N PRO A 412 5.93 3.46 -6.12
CA PRO A 412 6.39 2.77 -7.33
C PRO A 412 5.49 2.92 -8.54
N ARG A 413 4.17 3.05 -8.35
CA ARG A 413 3.25 3.33 -9.46
C ARG A 413 3.67 4.56 -10.26
N TYR A 414 4.10 5.62 -9.58
CA TYR A 414 4.46 6.90 -10.20
C TYR A 414 5.96 6.99 -10.49
N VAL A 415 6.80 6.34 -9.67
CA VAL A 415 8.26 6.40 -9.80
C VAL A 415 8.82 5.37 -10.79
N LEU A 416 8.17 4.22 -10.95
CA LEU A 416 8.62 3.13 -11.82
C LEU A 416 7.59 2.77 -12.88
N GLU A 417 6.36 2.43 -12.49
CA GLU A 417 5.37 1.79 -13.39
C GLU A 417 4.91 2.72 -14.52
N ARG A 418 4.48 3.94 -14.20
CA ARG A 418 4.07 4.95 -15.18
C ARG A 418 5.19 5.35 -16.14
N PRO A 419 6.38 5.78 -15.68
CA PRO A 419 7.46 6.14 -16.60
C PRO A 419 7.88 4.95 -17.46
N MET A 420 7.95 3.73 -16.90
CA MET A 420 8.21 2.51 -17.66
C MET A 420 7.17 2.28 -18.77
N LYS A 421 5.87 2.47 -18.48
CA LYS A 421 4.82 2.36 -19.51
C LYS A 421 5.02 3.38 -20.63
N GLU A 422 5.33 4.64 -20.31
CA GLU A 422 5.56 5.66 -21.33
C GLU A 422 6.82 5.37 -22.16
N LEU A 423 7.93 4.99 -21.51
CA LEU A 423 9.18 4.66 -22.19
C LEU A 423 9.08 3.40 -23.06
N ASN A 424 8.24 2.44 -22.69
CA ASN A 424 7.93 1.30 -23.57
C ASN A 424 7.31 1.73 -24.91
N HIS A 425 6.48 2.78 -24.90
CA HIS A 425 5.88 3.30 -26.13
C HIS A 425 6.81 4.29 -26.84
N ARG A 426 7.59 5.09 -26.08
CA ARG A 426 8.47 6.13 -26.58
C ARG A 426 9.81 6.11 -25.82
N PRO A 427 10.77 5.24 -26.20
CA PRO A 427 11.99 4.99 -25.41
C PRO A 427 12.91 6.19 -25.16
N ARG A 428 12.80 7.26 -25.97
CA ARG A 428 13.64 8.47 -25.86
C ARG A 428 12.90 9.67 -25.25
N ASP A 429 11.61 9.52 -24.93
CA ASP A 429 10.76 10.59 -24.43
C ASP A 429 10.79 10.65 -22.89
N LEU A 430 11.96 10.98 -22.34
CA LEU A 430 12.15 11.11 -20.89
C LEU A 430 11.25 12.20 -20.29
N ASP A 431 11.06 13.30 -21.03
CA ASP A 431 10.23 14.42 -20.60
C ASP A 431 8.74 14.05 -20.58
N GLY A 432 8.25 13.33 -21.59
CA GLY A 432 6.90 12.78 -21.61
C GLY A 432 6.66 11.78 -20.49
N ALA A 433 7.61 10.88 -20.24
CA ALA A 433 7.55 9.92 -19.13
C ALA A 433 7.46 10.63 -17.77
N LYS A 434 8.28 11.66 -17.57
CA LYS A 434 8.30 12.50 -16.37
C LYS A 434 6.99 13.27 -16.20
N THR A 435 6.50 13.91 -17.26
CA THR A 435 5.22 14.64 -17.27
C THR A 435 4.06 13.74 -16.87
N LYS A 436 4.01 12.52 -17.41
CA LYS A 436 2.95 11.53 -17.10
C LYS A 436 3.03 10.99 -15.68
N ALA A 437 4.25 10.80 -15.16
CA ALA A 437 4.49 10.43 -13.78
C ALA A 437 4.01 11.53 -12.81
N LEU A 438 4.36 12.79 -13.09
CA LEU A 438 4.05 13.94 -12.24
C LEU A 438 2.64 14.51 -12.42
N TYR A 439 1.94 14.17 -13.50
CA TYR A 439 0.63 14.72 -13.84
C TYR A 439 -0.35 14.82 -12.66
N ARG A 440 -0.51 13.75 -11.86
CA ARG A 440 -1.45 13.76 -10.72
C ARG A 440 -1.03 14.75 -9.64
N LEU A 441 0.27 14.79 -9.33
CA LEU A 441 0.81 15.72 -8.35
C LEU A 441 0.60 17.16 -8.81
N GLU A 442 0.92 17.46 -10.06
CA GLU A 442 0.78 18.81 -10.63
C GLU A 442 -0.66 19.28 -10.70
N GLN A 443 -1.60 18.41 -11.10
CA GLN A 443 -3.03 18.73 -11.07
C GLN A 443 -3.48 19.06 -9.64
N THR A 444 -3.04 18.25 -8.68
CA THR A 444 -3.38 18.46 -7.28
C THR A 444 -2.82 19.79 -6.76
N LEU A 445 -1.54 20.09 -7.01
CA LEU A 445 -0.91 21.34 -6.60
C LEU A 445 -1.65 22.57 -7.17
N LYS A 446 -2.05 22.52 -8.45
CA LYS A 446 -2.84 23.60 -9.07
C LYS A 446 -4.19 23.83 -8.38
N THR A 447 -4.84 22.76 -7.89
CA THR A 447 -6.09 22.89 -7.12
C THR A 447 -5.86 23.47 -5.72
N VAL A 448 -4.71 23.17 -5.09
CA VAL A 448 -4.36 23.75 -3.77
C VAL A 448 -4.03 25.23 -3.87
N ASP A 449 -3.31 25.64 -4.92
CA ASP A 449 -2.93 27.04 -5.14
C ASP A 449 -4.15 27.98 -5.22
N SER A 450 -5.34 27.46 -5.53
CA SER A 450 -6.59 28.22 -5.55
C SER A 450 -7.46 28.09 -4.30
N SER A 451 -7.12 27.22 -3.34
CA SER A 451 -8.06 26.75 -2.30
C SER A 451 -7.42 26.58 -0.92
N ILE A 452 -7.55 27.59 -0.04
CA ILE A 452 -7.21 27.51 1.40
C ILE A 452 -7.96 26.34 2.08
N THR A 453 -9.15 26.02 1.56
CA THR A 453 -10.01 24.92 1.96
C THR A 453 -9.36 23.55 1.81
N LEU A 454 -8.38 23.37 0.93
CA LEU A 454 -7.80 22.06 0.65
C LEU A 454 -6.84 21.63 1.77
N LEU A 455 -6.09 22.56 2.38
CA LEU A 455 -5.40 22.29 3.64
C LEU A 455 -6.38 22.03 4.77
N GLN A 456 -7.50 22.75 4.79
CA GLN A 456 -8.57 22.50 5.75
C GLN A 456 -9.34 21.21 5.48
N GLN A 457 -9.26 20.59 4.29
CA GLN A 457 -9.94 19.33 3.93
C GLN A 457 -8.99 18.11 3.96
N LEU A 458 -7.68 18.32 3.87
CA LEU A 458 -6.69 17.27 4.06
C LEU A 458 -6.71 16.69 5.48
N PHE A 459 -7.38 17.39 6.43
CA PHE A 459 -7.01 17.37 7.83
C PHE A 459 -8.14 17.40 8.90
N PRO A 460 -9.47 17.50 8.63
CA PRO A 460 -10.50 17.26 9.63
C PRO A 460 -10.96 15.80 9.64
N GLN A 461 -11.02 15.26 10.85
CA GLN A 461 -11.93 14.21 11.35
C GLN A 461 -12.80 13.50 10.30
N GLY A 462 -12.21 12.53 9.59
CA GLY A 462 -12.93 11.39 9.04
C GLY A 462 -14.10 11.67 8.09
N LYS A 463 -14.15 12.80 7.38
CA LYS A 463 -15.17 13.03 6.36
C LYS A 463 -14.62 13.54 5.04
N ASP A 464 -14.81 12.66 4.07
CA ASP A 464 -15.32 12.89 2.73
C ASP A 464 -14.49 13.75 1.78
N ASP A 465 -13.98 13.02 0.79
CA ASP A 465 -13.60 13.45 -0.55
C ASP A 465 -12.25 14.16 -0.73
N LEU A 466 -11.14 13.43 -0.65
CA LEU A 466 -9.94 13.88 -1.38
C LEU A 466 -9.07 12.73 -1.91
N ASP A 467 -9.43 12.29 -3.11
CA ASP A 467 -8.58 11.51 -4.01
C ASP A 467 -7.22 12.21 -4.28
N SER A 468 -7.11 13.51 -4.04
CA SER A 468 -5.89 14.34 -4.20
C SER A 468 -4.89 14.25 -3.03
N SER A 469 -5.30 13.73 -1.87
CA SER A 469 -4.44 13.75 -0.67
C SER A 469 -3.21 12.85 -0.75
N ASP A 470 -3.34 11.64 -1.32
CA ASP A 470 -2.26 10.63 -1.36
C ASP A 470 -1.05 11.06 -2.21
N SER A 471 -1.19 12.06 -3.10
CA SER A 471 -0.05 12.65 -3.84
C SER A 471 0.66 13.77 -3.06
N LEU A 472 0.01 14.34 -2.05
CA LEU A 472 0.58 15.39 -1.23
C LEU A 472 1.11 14.86 0.11
N VAL A 473 0.43 13.88 0.68
CA VAL A 473 0.65 13.37 2.03
C VAL A 473 0.66 11.85 2.00
N HIS A 474 1.66 11.27 2.64
CA HIS A 474 1.84 9.83 2.78
C HIS A 474 1.51 9.35 4.19
N ARG A 475 0.98 8.13 4.27
CA ARG A 475 0.75 7.41 5.53
C ARG A 475 1.95 6.54 5.85
N TRP A 476 2.62 6.86 6.94
CA TRP A 476 3.74 6.07 7.46
C TRP A 476 3.29 5.26 8.67
N PRO A 477 3.38 3.92 8.62
CA PRO A 477 2.94 3.08 9.72
C PRO A 477 3.78 3.28 10.99
N THR A 478 3.17 3.00 12.13
CA THR A 478 3.90 2.67 13.37
C THR A 478 4.62 1.34 13.23
N ASP A 479 5.55 1.04 14.13
CA ASP A 479 6.39 -0.17 14.04
C ASP A 479 5.55 -1.46 14.13
N ASP A 480 4.38 -1.41 14.77
CA ASP A 480 3.40 -2.52 14.83
C ASP A 480 2.46 -2.59 13.61
N HIS A 481 2.60 -1.64 12.67
CA HIS A 481 1.75 -1.44 11.50
C HIS A 481 0.26 -1.20 11.78
N ARG A 482 -0.18 -1.02 13.02
CA ARG A 482 -1.63 -0.89 13.32
C ARG A 482 -2.16 0.51 13.16
N THR A 483 -1.30 1.51 13.30
CA THR A 483 -1.65 2.91 13.11
C THR A 483 -0.71 3.54 12.10
N ALA A 484 -1.03 4.75 11.64
CA ALA A 484 -0.16 5.49 10.76
C ALA A 484 -0.17 6.98 11.10
N ARG A 485 1.00 7.60 10.98
CA ARG A 485 1.15 9.05 10.96
C ARG A 485 1.12 9.57 9.52
N LEU A 486 0.72 10.82 9.37
CA LEU A 486 0.75 11.52 8.10
C LEU A 486 2.06 12.32 8.00
N GLU A 487 2.68 12.31 6.83
CA GLU A 487 3.85 13.13 6.49
C GLU A 487 3.71 13.66 5.06
N TRP A 488 4.32 14.80 4.74
CA TRP A 488 4.41 15.26 3.34
C TRP A 488 5.03 14.18 2.45
N ALA A 489 4.54 14.06 1.21
CA ALA A 489 5.03 13.08 0.24
C ALA A 489 6.53 13.26 -0.04
N SER A 490 6.98 14.51 -0.10
CA SER A 490 8.37 14.91 -0.26
C SER A 490 8.61 16.34 0.26
N ALA A 491 9.88 16.72 0.41
CA ALA A 491 10.23 18.12 0.69
C ALA A 491 9.79 19.06 -0.44
N TYR A 492 9.85 18.61 -1.69
CA TYR A 492 9.36 19.36 -2.85
C TYR A 492 7.87 19.72 -2.72
N VAL A 493 7.04 18.76 -2.32
CA VAL A 493 5.61 19.01 -2.10
C VAL A 493 5.39 19.99 -0.97
N ALA A 494 6.03 19.76 0.18
CA ALA A 494 5.91 20.66 1.33
C ALA A 494 6.24 22.10 0.94
N GLU A 495 7.32 22.31 0.18
CA GLU A 495 7.75 23.63 -0.25
C GLU A 495 6.82 24.28 -1.29
N LYS A 496 6.30 23.49 -2.23
CA LYS A 496 5.32 24.01 -3.20
C LYS A 496 4.07 24.52 -2.50
N ILE A 497 3.57 23.76 -1.53
CA ILE A 497 2.43 24.18 -0.72
C ILE A 497 2.78 25.40 0.14
N ILE A 498 3.90 25.39 0.86
CA ILE A 498 4.30 26.53 1.70
C ILE A 498 4.42 27.81 0.89
N GLY A 499 5.00 27.73 -0.32
CA GLY A 499 5.23 28.86 -1.20
C GLY A 499 3.97 29.38 -1.91
N SER A 500 2.90 28.58 -2.01
CA SER A 500 1.66 29.04 -2.65
C SER A 500 0.64 29.64 -1.68
N LEU A 501 0.81 29.43 -0.38
CA LEU A 501 -0.10 29.97 0.64
C LEU A 501 0.09 31.47 0.85
N THR A 502 -1.01 32.22 0.79
CA THR A 502 -1.06 33.64 1.14
C THR A 502 -0.88 33.85 2.64
N ARG A 503 -0.59 35.09 3.06
CA ARG A 503 -0.48 35.43 4.48
C ARG A 503 -1.78 35.11 5.24
N ASP A 504 -2.93 35.51 4.68
CA ASP A 504 -4.23 35.26 5.28
C ASP A 504 -4.55 33.74 5.40
N ALA A 505 -4.14 32.95 4.40
CA ALA A 505 -4.27 31.49 4.45
C ALA A 505 -3.46 30.88 5.59
N TRP A 506 -2.25 31.40 5.83
CA TRP A 506 -1.43 31.00 6.96
C TRP A 506 -2.05 31.39 8.29
N ASP A 507 -2.64 32.58 8.41
CA ASP A 507 -3.32 33.00 9.63
C ASP A 507 -4.48 32.06 9.98
N ASP A 508 -5.25 31.61 8.99
CA ASP A 508 -6.35 30.66 9.20
C ASP A 508 -5.86 29.24 9.53
N VAL A 509 -4.79 28.77 8.89
CA VAL A 509 -4.12 27.51 9.27
C VAL A 509 -3.67 27.57 10.74
N MET A 510 -3.12 28.70 11.17
CA MET A 510 -2.59 28.90 12.51
C MET A 510 -3.69 29.01 13.57
N LYS A 511 -4.79 29.72 13.28
CA LYS A 511 -5.98 29.74 14.16
C LYS A 511 -6.53 28.33 14.40
N ASN A 512 -6.57 27.51 13.35
CA ASN A 512 -7.01 26.12 13.45
C ASN A 512 -6.02 25.24 14.23
N LEU A 513 -4.70 25.44 14.07
CA LEU A 513 -3.68 24.74 14.86
C LEU A 513 -3.79 25.00 16.36
N ILE A 514 -4.20 26.22 16.75
CA ILE A 514 -4.42 26.59 18.16
C ILE A 514 -5.73 25.98 18.69
N GLY A 515 -6.76 25.88 17.85
CA GLY A 515 -8.08 25.35 18.24
C GLY A 515 -8.20 23.82 18.25
N VAL A 516 -7.37 23.09 17.49
CA VAL A 516 -7.44 21.62 17.36
C VAL A 516 -6.44 20.96 18.29
N SER A 517 -6.95 20.40 19.39
CA SER A 517 -6.19 19.47 20.24
C SER A 517 -6.17 18.09 19.58
N ASP A 518 -4.97 17.62 19.24
CA ASP A 518 -4.63 16.19 19.06
C ASP A 518 -4.97 15.47 17.73
N GLY A 519 -4.68 16.10 16.58
CA GLY A 519 -4.79 15.46 15.26
C GLY A 519 -3.45 15.24 14.54
N GLY A 520 -3.28 14.14 13.81
CA GLY A 520 -2.13 13.91 12.90
C GLY A 520 -1.93 15.02 11.84
N ALA A 521 -3.01 15.73 11.54
CA ALA A 521 -3.06 16.96 10.76
C ALA A 521 -2.27 18.13 11.36
N SER A 522 -2.34 18.35 12.68
CA SER A 522 -1.70 19.49 13.31
C SER A 522 -0.17 19.37 13.23
N GLY A 523 0.35 18.14 13.29
CA GLY A 523 1.77 17.86 13.09
C GLY A 523 2.30 18.28 11.73
N ILE A 524 1.55 18.04 10.64
CA ILE A 524 1.99 18.41 9.27
C ILE A 524 2.00 19.92 9.09
N LEU A 525 0.93 20.59 9.49
CA LEU A 525 0.79 22.04 9.33
C LEU A 525 1.81 22.78 10.20
N PHE A 526 2.04 22.31 11.44
CA PHE A 526 3.07 22.87 12.30
C PHE A 526 4.48 22.69 11.71
N LYS A 527 4.78 21.53 11.11
CA LYS A 527 6.06 21.34 10.39
C LYS A 527 6.22 22.29 9.22
N ALA A 528 5.17 22.45 8.41
CA ALA A 528 5.20 23.36 7.28
C ALA A 528 5.44 24.81 7.73
N TYR A 529 4.80 25.18 8.84
CA TYR A 529 4.96 26.49 9.46
C TYR A 529 6.37 26.75 9.96
N VAL A 530 6.93 25.83 10.75
CA VAL A 530 8.32 25.94 11.24
C VAL A 530 9.30 26.01 10.08
N LEU A 531 9.10 25.19 9.03
CA LEU A 531 9.95 25.20 7.86
C LEU A 531 9.90 26.57 7.14
N ARG A 532 8.72 27.18 7.03
CA ARG A 532 8.59 28.54 6.50
C ARG A 532 9.39 29.55 7.34
N ALA A 533 9.18 29.58 8.65
CA ALA A 533 9.85 30.52 9.55
C ALA A 533 11.37 30.38 9.52
N PHE A 534 11.89 29.16 9.45
CA PHE A 534 13.33 28.90 9.41
C PHE A 534 13.97 29.32 8.08
N ARG A 535 13.20 29.32 6.99
CA ARG A 535 13.66 29.80 5.66
C ARG A 535 13.63 31.32 5.54
N GLU A 536 12.65 31.97 6.15
CA GLU A 536 12.63 33.44 6.24
C GLU A 536 13.82 33.90 7.11
N GLY A 537 14.05 33.22 8.23
CA GLY A 537 15.17 33.50 9.13
C GLY A 537 15.07 34.87 9.79
N GLY A 538 16.14 35.31 10.45
CA GLY A 538 16.17 36.59 11.18
C GLY A 538 15.36 36.55 12.49
N HIS A 539 15.11 35.34 13.00
CA HIS A 539 14.37 35.12 14.24
C HIS A 539 15.30 34.60 15.33
N THR A 540 15.11 35.09 16.55
CA THR A 540 15.76 34.54 17.75
C THR A 540 14.73 33.77 18.56
N PHE A 541 15.00 32.50 18.83
CA PHE A 541 14.10 31.64 19.58
C PHE A 541 14.62 31.34 20.98
N GLU A 542 13.69 31.09 21.90
CA GLU A 542 14.00 30.57 23.23
C GLU A 542 14.30 29.07 23.15
N LEU A 543 15.37 28.66 23.82
CA LEU A 543 15.84 27.29 23.91
C LEU A 543 15.86 26.86 25.38
N LYS A 544 15.33 25.68 25.72
CA LYS A 544 15.41 25.09 27.06
C LYS A 544 16.27 23.84 27.02
N ASP A 545 17.34 23.80 27.79
CA ASP A 545 18.12 22.59 28.00
C ASP A 545 17.27 21.55 28.75
N LEU A 546 17.09 20.36 28.19
CA LEU A 546 16.21 19.34 28.76
C LEU A 546 16.87 18.52 29.88
N GLU A 547 18.17 18.71 30.12
CA GLU A 547 18.91 18.11 31.23
C GLU A 547 18.98 19.05 32.43
N THR A 548 19.37 20.30 32.20
CA THR A 548 19.57 21.28 33.28
C THR A 548 18.35 22.17 33.55
N GLY A 549 17.46 22.31 32.55
CA GLY A 549 16.34 23.26 32.60
C GLY A 549 16.75 24.70 32.27
N GLU A 550 18.02 24.97 31.95
CA GLU A 550 18.52 26.30 31.67
C GLU A 550 17.98 26.86 30.34
N SER A 551 17.68 28.15 30.33
CA SER A 551 17.25 28.86 29.12
C SER A 551 18.46 29.42 28.35
N ALA A 552 18.47 29.19 27.05
CA ALA A 552 19.41 29.74 26.08
C ALA A 552 18.64 30.38 24.92
N ARG A 553 19.37 30.93 23.95
CA ARG A 553 18.80 31.50 22.72
C ARG A 553 19.41 30.85 21.49
N LEU A 554 18.61 30.73 20.45
CA LEU A 554 19.07 30.29 19.13
C LEU A 554 18.64 31.30 18.07
N GLU A 555 19.61 31.82 17.34
CA GLU A 555 19.35 32.70 16.20
C GLU A 555 19.34 31.88 14.91
N ILE A 556 18.29 32.05 14.11
CA ILE A 556 18.26 31.54 12.74
C ILE A 556 18.73 32.68 11.82
N PRO A 557 19.82 32.51 11.05
CA PRO A 557 20.34 33.56 10.17
C PRO A 557 19.27 34.07 9.23
N GLN A 558 19.29 35.37 8.90
CA GLN A 558 18.37 35.94 7.93
C GLN A 558 18.61 35.34 6.54
N ASN A 559 17.55 34.85 5.87
CA ASN A 559 17.62 34.21 4.56
C ASN A 559 18.74 33.16 4.45
N PRO A 560 18.74 32.11 5.29
CA PRO A 560 19.82 31.14 5.30
C PRO A 560 19.91 30.44 3.95
N LYS A 561 21.13 30.09 3.52
CA LYS A 561 21.31 29.27 2.33
C LYS A 561 20.62 27.91 2.55
N ILE A 562 19.86 27.46 1.57
CA ILE A 562 19.09 26.22 1.65
C ILE A 562 19.75 25.15 0.80
N VAL A 563 19.96 23.97 1.38
CA VAL A 563 20.51 22.80 0.67
C VAL A 563 19.60 21.60 0.92
N HIS A 564 19.06 21.04 -0.16
CA HIS A 564 18.40 19.74 -0.12
C HIS A 564 19.43 18.63 -0.20
N PHE A 565 19.37 17.66 0.72
CA PHE A 565 20.38 16.61 0.79
C PHE A 565 19.78 15.21 0.83
N ASP A 566 20.49 14.31 0.16
CA ASP A 566 20.42 12.85 0.30
C ASP A 566 21.62 12.32 1.09
N LYS A 567 22.79 12.98 0.93
CA LYS A 567 24.03 12.74 1.68
C LYS A 567 24.50 14.02 2.37
N ILE A 568 25.03 13.88 3.58
CA ILE A 568 25.65 14.99 4.29
C ILE A 568 26.97 15.37 3.59
N THR A 569 27.14 16.65 3.31
CA THR A 569 28.36 17.20 2.69
C THR A 569 28.90 18.37 3.52
N GLN A 570 30.19 18.66 3.36
CA GLN A 570 30.81 19.84 3.96
C GLN A 570 30.11 21.12 3.48
N THR A 571 29.92 22.08 4.39
CA THR A 571 29.16 23.30 4.11
C THR A 571 29.58 24.47 4.99
N LEU A 572 29.05 25.65 4.67
CA LEU A 572 29.26 26.87 5.44
C LEU A 572 28.33 26.91 6.66
N PRO A 573 28.82 27.39 7.83
CA PRO A 573 27.98 27.67 8.99
C PRO A 573 26.76 28.55 8.64
N GLY A 574 25.62 28.30 9.29
CA GLY A 574 24.37 29.01 9.03
C GLY A 574 23.59 28.52 7.80
N THR A 575 24.07 27.49 7.10
CA THR A 575 23.32 26.84 6.01
C THR A 575 22.24 25.91 6.59
N LEU A 576 21.01 26.04 6.09
CA LEU A 576 19.85 25.21 6.43
C LEU A 576 19.78 24.00 5.49
N PHE A 577 19.78 22.80 6.06
CA PHE A 577 19.74 21.53 5.33
C PHE A 577 18.40 20.84 5.52
N ILE A 578 17.76 20.48 4.41
CA ILE A 578 16.46 19.82 4.40
C ILE A 578 16.61 18.47 3.69
N PRO A 579 16.29 17.34 4.34
CA PRO A 579 16.27 16.05 3.68
C PRO A 579 15.40 16.07 2.41
N LYS A 580 15.90 15.54 1.27
CA LYS A 580 15.10 15.44 0.03
C LYS A 580 13.81 14.63 0.27
N VAL A 581 13.90 13.59 1.10
CA VAL A 581 12.78 12.73 1.51
C VAL A 581 12.89 12.50 3.02
N CYS A 582 11.81 12.08 3.68
CA CYS A 582 11.78 11.77 5.12
C CYS A 582 12.59 10.50 5.52
N ASN A 583 13.65 10.15 4.78
CA ASN A 583 14.51 8.99 5.03
C ASN A 583 15.39 9.14 6.28
N TYR A 584 15.66 10.37 6.72
CA TYR A 584 16.25 10.63 8.03
C TYR A 584 15.19 10.57 9.12
N ALA A 585 14.84 9.35 9.55
CA ALA A 585 13.75 9.11 10.51
C ALA A 585 13.90 9.81 11.88
N CYS A 586 15.07 10.38 12.17
CA CYS A 586 15.42 11.05 13.43
C CYS A 586 15.41 12.58 13.37
N VAL A 587 15.42 13.21 12.19
CA VAL A 587 15.51 14.68 12.05
C VAL A 587 14.68 15.21 10.90
N HIS A 588 14.15 16.43 11.03
CA HIS A 588 13.37 17.09 9.98
C HIS A 588 14.19 18.13 9.21
N LEU A 589 15.17 18.77 9.87
CA LEU A 589 16.04 19.78 9.28
C LEU A 589 17.32 19.91 10.13
N LEU A 590 18.39 20.44 9.52
CA LEU A 590 19.67 20.69 10.17
C LEU A 590 20.10 22.14 9.94
N LEU A 591 20.76 22.76 10.93
CA LEU A 591 21.43 24.05 10.77
C LEU A 591 22.91 23.88 11.08
N ALA A 592 23.75 24.17 10.09
CA ALA A 592 25.18 24.02 10.22
C ALA A 592 25.75 24.98 11.28
N PRO A 593 26.69 24.54 12.12
CA PRO A 593 27.40 23.26 12.03
C PRO A 593 26.88 22.13 12.94
N ARG A 594 25.98 22.39 13.90
CA ARG A 594 25.77 21.46 15.03
C ARG A 594 24.33 21.21 15.45
N ASP A 595 23.36 21.80 14.76
CA ASP A 595 21.97 21.76 15.19
C ASP A 595 21.14 20.80 14.36
N LEU A 596 20.63 19.76 15.02
CA LEU A 596 19.69 18.79 14.49
C LEU A 596 18.30 19.15 15.01
N PHE A 597 17.30 19.28 14.14
CA PHE A 597 15.95 19.67 14.59
C PHE A 597 14.93 18.56 14.38
N GLN A 598 14.12 18.34 15.41
CA GLN A 598 12.99 17.45 15.39
C GLN A 598 11.71 18.21 15.71
N ILE A 599 10.88 18.48 14.70
CA ILE A 599 9.62 19.21 14.87
C ILE A 599 8.52 18.24 15.34
N THR A 600 7.81 18.61 16.41
CA THR A 600 6.73 17.81 16.97
C THR A 600 5.68 18.67 17.68
N VAL A 601 4.43 18.22 17.65
CA VAL A 601 3.32 18.77 18.45
C VAL A 601 3.01 17.91 19.69
N SER A 602 3.58 16.69 19.76
CA SER A 602 3.45 15.77 20.89
C SER A 602 4.53 16.06 21.95
N GLU A 603 4.17 15.94 23.23
CA GLU A 603 5.08 15.99 24.38
C GLU A 603 6.07 14.80 24.42
N ASN A 604 5.68 13.67 23.84
CA ASN A 604 6.50 12.46 23.78
C ASN A 604 6.85 12.14 22.33
N ARG A 605 8.15 12.16 22.04
CA ARG A 605 8.74 11.88 20.73
C ARG A 605 10.09 11.16 20.91
N PRO A 606 10.07 9.84 21.18
CA PRO A 606 11.28 9.06 21.33
C PRO A 606 12.17 9.11 20.07
N ILE A 607 13.47 8.96 20.28
CA ILE A 607 14.51 9.09 19.26
C ILE A 607 14.89 7.71 18.76
N LYS A 608 14.75 7.45 17.45
CA LYS A 608 15.21 6.19 16.86
C LYS A 608 16.74 6.14 16.84
N GLY A 609 17.33 5.26 17.65
CA GLY A 609 18.76 5.24 17.93
C GLY A 609 19.62 4.83 16.73
N LEU A 610 19.29 3.74 16.04
CA LEU A 610 20.06 3.31 14.86
C LEU A 610 20.09 4.39 13.75
N PRO A 611 18.94 5.00 13.36
CA PRO A 611 18.96 6.15 12.44
C PRO A 611 19.80 7.33 12.92
N LEU A 612 19.74 7.69 14.21
CA LEU A 612 20.57 8.78 14.75
C LEU A 612 22.06 8.43 14.71
N LYS A 613 22.45 7.21 15.07
CA LYS A 613 23.84 6.73 15.02
C LYS A 613 24.43 6.86 13.62
N ASN A 614 23.68 6.42 12.61
CA ASN A 614 24.12 6.51 11.22
C ASN A 614 24.29 7.98 10.80
N LEU A 615 23.34 8.85 11.15
CA LEU A 615 23.44 10.29 10.86
C LEU A 615 24.64 10.94 11.54
N ILE A 616 24.88 10.67 12.83
CA ILE A 616 26.05 11.21 13.56
C ILE A 616 27.36 10.78 12.89
N THR A 617 27.43 9.53 12.43
CA THR A 617 28.60 9.01 11.72
C THR A 617 28.84 9.80 10.43
N SER A 618 27.82 9.99 9.61
CA SER A 618 27.93 10.79 8.37
C SER A 618 28.26 12.26 8.64
N LEU A 619 27.73 12.85 9.72
CA LEU A 619 28.06 14.23 10.12
C LEU A 619 29.53 14.37 10.53
N ARG A 620 30.10 13.37 11.22
CA ARG A 620 31.52 13.36 11.59
C ARG A 620 32.42 13.18 10.37
N GLU A 621 32.07 12.26 9.48
CA GLU A 621 32.80 12.03 8.23
C GLU A 621 32.83 13.28 7.33
N ALA A 622 31.74 14.04 7.34
CA ALA A 622 31.63 15.31 6.62
C ALA A 622 32.22 16.51 7.38
N SER A 623 32.92 16.31 8.50
CA SER A 623 33.46 17.38 9.36
C SER A 623 32.42 18.45 9.75
N TRP A 624 31.16 18.04 9.87
CA TRP A 624 30.04 18.94 10.13
C TRP A 624 30.01 19.33 11.60
N ILE A 625 30.13 18.33 12.48
CA ILE A 625 29.96 18.48 13.92
C ILE A 625 31.31 18.35 14.64
N PRO A 626 31.59 19.16 15.66
CA PRO A 626 32.66 18.90 16.61
C PRO A 626 32.39 17.58 17.38
N PRO A 627 33.42 16.91 17.93
CA PRO A 627 33.27 15.60 18.59
C PRO A 627 32.21 15.54 19.71
N ASP A 628 32.00 16.66 20.43
CA ASP A 628 31.26 16.72 21.71
C ASP A 628 30.20 17.83 21.82
N ASP A 629 29.78 18.42 20.71
CA ASP A 629 28.94 19.64 20.73
C ASP A 629 27.69 19.53 19.85
N LEU A 630 27.10 18.34 19.79
CA LEU A 630 25.92 18.07 18.98
C LEU A 630 24.63 18.40 19.73
N ARG A 631 23.78 19.24 19.13
CA ARG A 631 22.49 19.63 19.71
C ARG A 631 21.34 18.98 18.96
N LEU A 632 20.52 18.19 19.66
CA LEU A 632 19.24 17.71 19.17
C LEU A 632 18.11 18.58 19.75
N ILE A 633 17.50 19.38 18.90
CA ILE A 633 16.57 20.44 19.26
C ILE A 633 15.14 20.04 18.85
N PHE A 634 14.27 19.85 19.84
CA PHE A 634 12.85 19.61 19.62
C PHE A 634 12.11 20.93 19.43
N VAL A 635 11.63 21.19 18.22
CA VAL A 635 10.82 22.39 17.94
C VAL A 635 9.37 22.08 18.24
N VAL A 636 8.79 22.83 19.18
CA VAL A 636 7.48 22.54 19.76
C VAL A 636 6.61 23.80 19.89
N PRO A 637 5.27 23.67 19.83
CA PRO A 637 4.38 24.79 20.08
C PRO A 637 4.44 25.24 21.55
N SER A 638 4.12 26.50 21.80
CA SER A 638 4.12 27.11 23.15
C SER A 638 3.31 26.33 24.18
N CYS A 639 2.21 25.68 23.79
CA CYS A 639 1.32 24.93 24.68
C CYS A 639 1.96 23.68 25.31
N VAL A 640 2.92 23.03 24.64
CA VAL A 640 3.61 21.83 25.17
C VAL A 640 5.01 22.14 25.72
N TYR A 641 5.57 23.31 25.39
CA TYR A 641 6.94 23.68 25.72
C TYR A 641 7.27 23.61 27.23
N ALA A 642 6.35 24.06 28.09
CA ALA A 642 6.57 24.06 29.54
C ALA A 642 6.78 22.64 30.08
N ASN A 643 5.94 21.69 29.64
CA ASN A 643 5.94 20.32 30.10
C ASN A 643 6.86 19.39 29.29
N PHE A 644 7.46 19.87 28.20
CA PHE A 644 8.33 19.06 27.35
C PHE A 644 9.58 18.62 28.11
N LYS A 645 9.83 17.31 28.14
CA LYS A 645 10.92 16.64 28.88
C LYS A 645 11.94 16.01 27.93
N LYS A 646 13.07 15.59 28.48
CA LYS A 646 14.08 14.79 27.77
C LYS A 646 13.45 13.51 27.19
N GLN A 647 13.80 13.21 25.95
CA GLN A 647 13.24 12.11 25.17
C GLN A 647 14.15 10.87 25.24
N ASN A 648 13.52 9.69 25.26
CA ASN A 648 14.21 8.41 25.33
C ASN A 648 14.79 7.99 23.97
N TYR A 649 15.92 7.29 23.98
CA TYR A 649 16.46 6.63 22.79
C TYR A 649 15.90 5.21 22.66
N LEU A 650 15.48 4.85 21.46
CA LEU A 650 14.95 3.53 21.13
C LEU A 650 15.97 2.70 20.34
N ASP A 651 16.04 1.41 20.62
CA ASP A 651 16.78 0.42 19.83
C ASP A 651 16.05 0.07 18.52
N SER A 652 16.60 -0.89 17.76
CA SER A 652 16.00 -1.35 16.49
C SER A 652 14.64 -2.00 16.66
N ASP A 653 14.34 -2.50 17.86
CA ASP A 653 13.08 -3.18 18.20
C ASP A 653 12.06 -2.22 18.81
N GLY A 654 12.37 -0.92 18.84
CA GLY A 654 11.51 0.12 19.42
C GLY A 654 11.51 0.15 20.95
N ARG A 655 12.42 -0.56 21.61
CA ARG A 655 12.54 -0.59 23.07
C ARG A 655 13.49 0.50 23.54
N VAL A 656 13.23 1.04 24.73
CA VAL A 656 14.11 2.05 25.32
C VAL A 656 15.46 1.41 25.66
N TYR A 657 16.56 2.04 25.25
CA TYR A 657 17.89 1.61 25.65
C TYR A 657 18.02 1.61 27.18
N VAL A 658 18.32 0.45 27.76
CA VAL A 658 18.59 0.30 29.20
C VAL A 658 19.80 1.14 29.61
N LYS A 659 20.82 1.19 28.75
CA LYS A 659 21.99 2.06 28.89
C LYS A 659 22.19 2.81 27.58
N VAL A 660 22.26 4.13 27.66
CA VAL A 660 22.47 5.00 26.50
C VAL A 660 23.83 4.67 25.84
N PRO A 661 23.84 4.31 24.54
CA PRO A 661 25.07 4.08 23.78
C PRO A 661 26.06 5.24 23.88
N GLN A 662 27.35 4.93 23.86
CA GLN A 662 28.43 5.92 24.06
C GLN A 662 28.34 7.06 23.05
N GLU A 663 27.94 6.75 21.82
CA GLU A 663 27.78 7.71 20.73
C GLU A 663 26.72 8.78 21.01
N PHE A 664 25.76 8.49 21.89
CA PHE A 664 24.67 9.43 22.24
C PHE A 664 24.95 10.20 23.54
N GLN A 665 25.97 9.82 24.32
CA GLN A 665 26.27 10.48 25.60
C GLN A 665 26.63 11.96 25.43
N HIS A 666 27.13 12.34 24.27
CA HIS A 666 27.51 13.71 23.93
C HIS A 666 26.41 14.49 23.19
N VAL A 667 25.23 13.89 23.01
CA VAL A 667 24.09 14.52 22.33
C VAL A 667 23.25 15.26 23.37
N LYS A 668 23.31 16.59 23.35
CA LYS A 668 22.48 17.43 24.22
C LYS A 668 21.09 17.61 23.64
N GLN A 669 20.07 17.44 24.46
CA GLN A 669 18.68 17.63 24.04
C GLN A 669 18.14 18.98 24.50
N TYR A 670 17.52 19.70 23.57
CA TYR A 670 16.92 21.01 23.82
C TYR A 670 15.46 21.03 23.36
N ALA A 671 14.64 21.88 23.96
CA ALA A 671 13.36 22.28 23.39
C ALA A 671 13.43 23.72 22.86
N LEU A 672 12.87 23.98 21.69
CA LEU A 672 12.73 25.30 21.08
C LEU A 672 11.25 25.67 21.04
N LYS A 673 10.90 26.83 21.58
CA LYS A 673 9.52 27.31 21.64
C LYS A 673 9.14 28.06 20.36
N ILE A 674 8.01 27.69 19.76
CA ILE A 674 7.32 28.51 18.74
C ILE A 674 6.08 29.13 19.37
N ASP A 675 6.03 30.46 19.39
CA ASP A 675 4.87 31.19 19.91
C ASP A 675 3.80 31.37 18.84
N MET A 676 2.87 30.40 18.81
CA MET A 676 1.77 30.36 17.84
C MET A 676 0.75 31.48 18.06
N GLU A 677 0.57 31.94 19.30
CA GLU A 677 -0.38 33.02 19.62
C GLU A 677 0.15 34.38 19.14
N SER A 678 1.44 34.63 19.35
CA SER A 678 2.10 35.81 18.80
C SER A 678 2.11 35.81 17.27
N ALA A 679 2.29 34.64 16.65
CA ALA A 679 2.21 34.48 15.20
C ALA A 679 0.85 34.91 14.61
N VAL A 680 -0.26 34.42 15.19
CA VAL A 680 -1.62 34.77 14.75
C VAL A 680 -1.91 36.26 14.93
N ALA A 681 -1.28 36.90 15.91
CA ALA A 681 -1.39 38.34 16.14
C ALA A 681 -0.46 39.18 15.23
N GLY A 682 0.24 38.56 14.27
CA GLY A 682 1.17 39.25 13.37
C GLY A 682 2.46 39.75 14.07
N ARG A 683 2.82 39.17 15.22
CA ARG A 683 4.01 39.51 16.02
C ARG A 683 5.13 38.48 15.80
N SER A 684 6.34 38.80 16.30
CA SER A 684 7.51 37.90 16.20
C SER A 684 7.21 36.50 16.73
N LEU A 685 7.72 35.50 16.01
CA LEU A 685 7.53 34.06 16.28
C LEU A 685 8.43 33.53 17.40
N GLY A 686 9.52 34.26 17.62
CA GLY A 686 10.45 34.05 18.71
C GLY A 686 10.45 35.27 19.63
N LEU A 687 11.59 35.54 20.24
CA LEU A 687 11.79 36.75 21.03
C LEU A 687 11.75 37.97 20.10
N GLN A 688 11.11 39.06 20.55
CA GLN A 688 11.25 40.34 19.86
C GLN A 688 12.71 40.80 20.00
N THR A 689 13.41 40.94 18.88
CA THR A 689 14.64 41.72 18.85
C THR A 689 14.24 43.18 19.06
N PRO A 690 14.82 43.89 20.05
CA PRO A 690 14.65 45.34 20.12
C PRO A 690 15.13 45.92 18.78
N LEU A 691 14.29 46.70 18.11
CA LEU A 691 14.71 47.54 17.00
C LEU A 691 15.88 48.39 17.51
N GLN A 692 17.10 48.12 17.02
CA GLN A 692 18.25 49.00 17.19
C GLN A 692 18.23 50.11 16.15
#